data_AF-A0A2W4NXS8-F1
#
_entry.id   AF-A0A2W4NXS8-F1
#
_cell.length_a   1.000
_cell.length_b   1.000
_cell.length_c   1.000
_cell.angle_alpha   90.00
_cell.angle_beta   90.00
_cell.angle_gamma   90.00
#
_symmetry.space_group_name_H-M   'P 1'
#
loop_
_entity.id
_entity.type
_entity.pdbx_description
1 polymer ?
#
loop_
_entity_poly.entity_id
_entity_poly.type
_entity_poly.pdbx_seq_one_letter_code
_entity_poly.pdbx_strand_id
1 'polypeptide(L)'
;MASDQNPTIRNELSNNGLSNEVLVAENERQMLDTRILAGEMLPPASLMAVLRDPNRPEGELLLRYAEQLLDYALQSREAEAAVLITRIMDEYPFVDAALYDRLNDALMTEPDSVYALIRARMNEGVDERWLERLKVAALCALQVAITDGDSETASNWLRLVAREPAAYELGEIVHYGLLAAAERARQDGELGRLLIPIAVRRDPAVLEILLNDSQFIDAMAEVSNLGRLLRDYEGDVMQTLQKLGYEAFLLVLARAAQARKGSLFTSAAVEQVWAGLANPQAVSVPPSLSPEQILKAWLNGGVEWLDEGPIQTLLTLALRDRRDDVFYSLAHQLASRDNFVKLISTALHRSGRPEDDVVALVAQLMASGDATPQIALDLYVRLLVAAEWRRSAMPIILQLTRMLQHYPGLAIPQEVLWQLLAIGSETKDETILRIVVRRMTADLEATEDEATLVEHLIRLVNETHWHAPTRQYLLTWWRGYAHGASLGRLQRLDKAMDGKRPLEELRTIVQTVLAFRKLVGKRTLQQFAEDVGIAYNIIQALSEAFDPSPKRVAPFDLTTLRAELEARSDELTPHEQQIMANNFKELAQLIASMGDNRSKASLRRRGDDIDRLLMTGEQQPHSAVDTLKWLAGYLSGSQEKEEAGEE
;
A
#
# COMPACT_ATOMS: atom_id res chain seq x y z
N MET A 1 81.50 -58.59 -46.08
CA MET A 1 80.78 -59.34 -45.02
C MET A 1 79.32 -58.97 -45.18
N ALA A 2 78.61 -59.65 -46.08
CA ALA A 2 77.90 -60.94 -45.90
C ALA A 2 76.40 -60.62 -45.75
N SER A 3 75.60 -60.90 -46.79
CA SER A 3 74.51 -61.93 -46.79
C SER A 3 73.23 -61.36 -46.14
N ASP A 4 72.05 -61.25 -46.74
CA ASP A 4 71.24 -62.20 -47.54
C ASP A 4 70.12 -61.40 -48.23
N GLN A 5 69.87 -61.60 -49.52
CA GLN A 5 68.83 -62.48 -50.11
C GLN A 5 67.37 -62.08 -49.84
N ASN A 6 66.74 -61.69 -50.96
CA ASN A 6 65.32 -61.71 -51.34
C ASN A 6 64.44 -62.74 -50.60
N PRO A 7 63.15 -62.44 -50.38
CA PRO A 7 62.20 -63.02 -51.34
C PRO A 7 61.07 -62.09 -51.79
N THR A 8 60.89 -62.11 -53.10
CA THR A 8 59.66 -61.86 -53.85
C THR A 8 58.65 -63.00 -53.57
N ILE A 9 57.36 -62.74 -53.83
CA ILE A 9 56.22 -63.69 -53.91
C ILE A 9 55.44 -63.92 -52.60
N ARG A 10 54.48 -63.01 -52.34
CA ARG A 10 53.10 -63.31 -51.89
C ARG A 10 52.30 -62.00 -51.77
N ASN A 11 51.52 -61.65 -52.79
CA ASN A 11 50.19 -61.00 -52.70
C ASN A 11 49.66 -60.52 -54.06
N GLU A 12 49.62 -61.42 -55.07
CA GLU A 12 48.88 -61.21 -56.33
C GLU A 12 47.71 -62.19 -56.45
N LEU A 13 46.90 -62.33 -55.39
CA LEU A 13 45.64 -63.09 -55.41
C LEU A 13 44.48 -62.34 -54.75
N SER A 14 44.44 -61.00 -54.88
CA SER A 14 43.33 -60.18 -54.38
C SER A 14 42.71 -59.25 -55.43
N ASN A 15 42.89 -59.53 -56.73
CA ASN A 15 42.31 -58.73 -57.83
C ASN A 15 41.13 -59.41 -58.56
N ASN A 16 40.73 -60.63 -58.19
CA ASN A 16 39.54 -61.30 -58.76
C ASN A 16 38.24 -61.09 -57.96
N GLY A 17 38.33 -60.62 -56.71
CA GLY A 17 37.14 -60.30 -55.89
C GLY A 17 36.46 -59.00 -56.33
N LEU A 18 37.26 -57.95 -56.58
CA LEU A 18 36.79 -56.64 -57.02
C LEU A 18 36.11 -56.68 -58.40
N SER A 19 36.59 -57.50 -59.34
CA SER A 19 35.99 -57.64 -60.67
C SER A 19 34.62 -58.34 -60.66
N ASN A 20 34.39 -59.27 -59.72
CA ASN A 20 33.11 -59.98 -59.63
C ASN A 20 32.04 -59.14 -58.94
N GLU A 21 32.41 -58.34 -57.93
CA GLU A 21 31.48 -57.42 -57.26
C GLU A 21 31.04 -56.28 -58.17
N VAL A 22 31.94 -55.74 -59.01
CA VAL A 22 31.60 -54.71 -60.01
C VAL A 22 30.66 -55.27 -61.10
N LEU A 23 30.92 -56.48 -61.61
CA LEU A 23 30.05 -57.14 -62.60
C LEU A 23 28.65 -57.47 -62.05
N VAL A 24 28.55 -57.85 -60.78
CA VAL A 24 27.25 -58.09 -60.13
C VAL A 24 26.49 -56.78 -59.95
N ALA A 25 27.15 -55.72 -59.50
CA ALA A 25 26.54 -54.40 -59.35
C ALA A 25 26.07 -53.81 -60.70
N GLU A 26 26.86 -53.97 -61.77
CA GLU A 26 26.47 -53.53 -63.12
C GLU A 26 25.28 -54.34 -63.69
N ASN A 27 25.21 -55.63 -63.41
CA ASN A 27 24.08 -56.46 -63.85
C ASN A 27 22.80 -56.12 -63.06
N GLU A 28 22.90 -55.95 -61.74
CA GLU A 28 21.79 -55.46 -60.91
C GLU A 28 21.31 -54.08 -61.37
N ARG A 29 22.24 -53.19 -61.73
CA ARG A 29 21.95 -51.88 -62.32
C ARG A 29 21.17 -51.98 -63.64
N GLN A 30 21.63 -52.81 -64.57
CA GLN A 30 20.96 -53.02 -65.86
C GLN A 30 19.55 -53.62 -65.69
N MET A 31 19.35 -54.49 -64.69
CA MET A 31 18.03 -55.01 -64.35
C MET A 31 17.11 -53.92 -63.82
N LEU A 32 17.59 -53.05 -62.92
CA LEU A 32 16.81 -51.91 -62.42
C LEU A 32 16.47 -50.93 -63.57
N ASP A 33 17.43 -50.66 -64.46
CA ASP A 33 17.25 -49.75 -65.59
C ASP A 33 16.20 -50.28 -66.60
N THR A 34 16.22 -51.59 -66.87
CA THR A 34 15.22 -52.23 -67.73
C THR A 34 13.83 -52.15 -67.10
N ARG A 35 13.74 -52.38 -65.79
CA ARG A 35 12.47 -52.35 -65.05
C ARG A 35 11.88 -50.95 -64.97
N ILE A 36 12.70 -49.93 -64.75
CA ILE A 36 12.20 -48.55 -64.68
C ILE A 36 11.75 -48.03 -66.05
N LEU A 37 12.44 -48.41 -67.14
CA LEU A 37 12.01 -48.11 -68.51
C LEU A 37 10.71 -48.85 -68.89
N ALA A 38 10.50 -50.05 -68.33
CA ALA A 38 9.24 -50.77 -68.44
C ALA A 38 8.11 -50.16 -67.59
N GLY A 39 8.38 -49.11 -66.80
CA GLY A 39 7.42 -48.45 -65.94
C GLY A 39 7.13 -49.19 -64.63
N GLU A 40 7.98 -50.15 -64.23
CA GLU A 40 7.81 -50.85 -62.94
C GLU A 40 8.20 -49.95 -61.76
N MET A 41 7.42 -50.00 -60.67
CA MET A 41 7.73 -49.31 -59.42
C MET A 41 8.90 -50.01 -58.71
N LEU A 42 9.98 -49.26 -58.46
CA LEU A 42 11.14 -49.76 -57.74
C LEU A 42 11.08 -49.44 -56.24
N PRO A 43 11.72 -50.25 -55.37
CA PRO A 43 11.82 -49.93 -53.95
C PRO A 43 12.58 -48.61 -53.71
N PRO A 44 12.16 -47.78 -52.74
CA PRO A 44 12.82 -46.49 -52.46
C PRO A 44 14.32 -46.60 -52.18
N ALA A 45 14.74 -47.63 -51.44
CA ALA A 45 16.15 -47.89 -51.17
C ALA A 45 16.96 -48.12 -52.47
N SER A 46 16.37 -48.80 -53.45
CA SER A 46 16.98 -49.04 -54.76
C SER A 46 17.07 -47.73 -55.57
N LEU A 47 16.01 -46.91 -55.57
CA LEU A 47 16.01 -45.59 -56.22
C LEU A 47 17.09 -44.67 -55.64
N MET A 48 17.18 -44.59 -54.30
CA MET A 48 18.16 -43.75 -53.61
C MET A 48 19.60 -44.24 -53.84
N ALA A 49 19.85 -45.55 -53.78
CA ALA A 49 21.17 -46.13 -54.06
C ALA A 49 21.63 -45.80 -55.48
N VAL A 50 20.72 -45.96 -56.45
CA VAL A 50 20.93 -45.65 -57.87
C VAL A 50 21.31 -44.18 -58.10
N LEU A 51 20.65 -43.25 -57.42
CA LEU A 51 20.79 -41.81 -57.65
C LEU A 51 21.97 -41.19 -56.87
N ARG A 52 22.47 -41.89 -55.85
CA ARG A 52 23.71 -41.54 -55.11
C ARG A 52 24.98 -42.02 -55.79
N ASP A 53 24.86 -43.00 -56.69
CA ASP A 53 26.00 -43.58 -57.39
C ASP A 53 26.72 -42.49 -58.22
N PRO A 54 28.06 -42.34 -58.10
CA PRO A 54 28.85 -41.47 -58.96
C PRO A 54 28.68 -41.75 -60.46
N ASN A 55 28.36 -42.99 -60.83
CA ASN A 55 28.09 -43.45 -62.19
C ASN A 55 26.59 -43.63 -62.46
N ARG A 56 25.74 -42.81 -61.80
CA ARG A 56 24.29 -42.78 -62.05
C ARG A 56 23.98 -42.51 -63.54
N PRO A 57 22.81 -42.97 -64.04
CA PRO A 57 22.44 -42.83 -65.44
C PRO A 57 22.25 -41.36 -65.83
N GLU A 58 22.28 -41.10 -67.12
CA GLU A 58 22.04 -39.77 -67.71
C GLU A 58 20.79 -39.79 -68.61
N GLY A 59 20.33 -38.60 -69.00
CA GLY A 59 19.22 -38.43 -69.95
C GLY A 59 17.87 -38.96 -69.43
N GLU A 60 17.13 -39.64 -70.30
CA GLU A 60 15.76 -40.12 -70.01
C GLU A 60 15.71 -41.08 -68.81
N LEU A 61 16.73 -41.94 -68.68
CA LEU A 61 16.77 -42.92 -67.61
C LEU A 61 16.91 -42.25 -66.23
N LEU A 62 17.75 -41.21 -66.12
CA LEU A 62 17.86 -40.39 -64.91
C LEU A 62 16.52 -39.76 -64.55
N LEU A 63 15.82 -39.21 -65.54
CA LEU A 63 14.51 -38.60 -65.33
C LEU A 63 13.50 -39.61 -64.78
N ARG A 64 13.46 -40.85 -65.30
CA ARG A 64 12.56 -41.90 -64.77
C ARG A 64 12.84 -42.26 -63.31
N TYR A 65 14.10 -42.36 -62.92
CA TYR A 65 14.48 -42.60 -61.52
C TYR A 65 14.09 -41.42 -60.63
N ALA A 66 14.33 -40.21 -61.11
CA ALA A 66 13.99 -38.98 -60.43
C ALA A 66 12.47 -38.82 -60.27
N GLU A 67 11.68 -39.14 -61.29
CA GLU A 67 10.21 -39.16 -61.29
C GLU A 67 9.65 -40.09 -60.20
N GLN A 68 10.10 -41.35 -60.14
CA GLN A 68 9.63 -42.28 -59.11
C GLN A 68 10.07 -41.89 -57.70
N LEU A 69 11.30 -41.35 -57.55
CA LEU A 69 11.76 -40.89 -56.25
C LEU A 69 10.97 -39.65 -55.78
N LEU A 70 10.60 -38.75 -56.71
CA LEU A 70 9.74 -37.61 -56.41
C LEU A 70 8.36 -38.07 -55.91
N ASP A 71 7.72 -39.00 -56.62
CA ASP A 71 6.40 -39.53 -56.23
C ASP A 71 6.47 -40.16 -54.83
N TYR A 72 7.53 -40.92 -54.57
CA TYR A 72 7.77 -41.49 -53.24
C TYR A 72 8.01 -40.40 -52.19
N ALA A 73 8.81 -39.38 -52.48
CA ALA A 73 9.10 -38.29 -51.54
C ALA A 73 7.84 -37.48 -51.18
N LEU A 74 6.95 -37.25 -52.15
CA LEU A 74 5.67 -36.58 -51.92
C LEU A 74 4.74 -37.44 -51.05
N GLN A 75 4.57 -38.72 -51.39
CA GLN A 75 3.68 -39.64 -50.65
C GLN A 75 4.17 -39.95 -49.22
N SER A 76 5.47 -40.20 -49.05
CA SER A 76 6.05 -40.61 -47.77
C SER A 76 6.48 -39.45 -46.88
N ARG A 77 6.69 -38.26 -47.47
CA ARG A 77 7.29 -37.08 -46.82
C ARG A 77 8.68 -37.36 -46.22
N GLU A 78 9.40 -38.33 -46.79
CA GLU A 78 10.73 -38.69 -46.32
C GLU A 78 11.76 -37.61 -46.68
N ALA A 79 12.36 -37.00 -45.65
CA ALA A 79 13.30 -35.89 -45.81
C ALA A 79 14.55 -36.26 -46.62
N GLU A 80 15.05 -37.48 -46.46
CA GLU A 80 16.24 -37.97 -47.17
C GLU A 80 15.99 -38.11 -48.68
N ALA A 81 14.82 -38.63 -49.06
CA ALA A 81 14.39 -38.71 -50.45
C ALA A 81 14.17 -37.31 -51.05
N ALA A 82 13.51 -36.40 -50.30
CA ALA A 82 13.28 -35.02 -50.70
C ALA A 82 14.58 -34.24 -50.94
N VAL A 83 15.57 -34.38 -50.05
CA VAL A 83 16.89 -33.77 -50.20
C VAL A 83 17.62 -34.32 -51.42
N LEU A 84 17.60 -35.64 -51.61
CA LEU A 84 18.29 -36.28 -52.74
C LEU A 84 17.70 -35.84 -54.09
N ILE A 85 16.36 -35.85 -54.23
CA ILE A 85 15.71 -35.46 -55.49
C ILE A 85 15.92 -33.99 -55.81
N THR A 86 15.84 -33.11 -54.81
CA THR A 86 16.06 -31.68 -55.01
C THR A 86 17.52 -31.35 -55.34
N ARG A 87 18.50 -32.08 -54.79
CA ARG A 87 19.91 -31.98 -55.24
C ARG A 87 20.08 -32.40 -56.70
N ILE A 88 19.38 -33.44 -57.15
CA ILE A 88 19.42 -33.85 -58.56
C ILE A 88 18.79 -32.78 -59.47
N MET A 89 17.71 -32.14 -59.02
CA MET A 89 17.12 -30.99 -59.71
C MET A 89 18.09 -29.77 -59.72
N ASP A 90 18.90 -29.59 -58.68
CA ASP A 90 19.97 -28.58 -58.66
C ASP A 90 21.07 -28.88 -59.69
N GLU A 91 21.47 -30.15 -59.79
CA GLU A 91 22.58 -30.59 -60.65
C GLU A 91 22.19 -30.69 -62.14
N TYR A 92 20.94 -31.01 -62.46
CA TYR A 92 20.48 -31.28 -63.83
C TYR A 92 19.27 -30.41 -64.23
N PRO A 93 19.46 -29.31 -64.99
CA PRO A 93 18.38 -28.40 -65.38
C PRO A 93 17.22 -29.04 -66.15
N PHE A 94 17.48 -30.09 -66.94
CA PHE A 94 16.41 -30.80 -67.66
C PHE A 94 15.51 -31.62 -66.73
N VAL A 95 16.07 -32.14 -65.63
CA VAL A 95 15.31 -32.85 -64.59
C VAL A 95 14.50 -31.84 -63.80
N ASP A 96 15.09 -30.70 -63.43
CA ASP A 96 14.37 -29.61 -62.77
C ASP A 96 13.15 -29.15 -63.59
N ALA A 97 13.32 -28.88 -64.89
CA ALA A 97 12.23 -28.44 -65.75
C ALA A 97 11.08 -29.46 -65.80
N ALA A 98 11.39 -30.76 -65.98
CA ALA A 98 10.37 -31.81 -66.07
C ALA A 98 9.67 -32.07 -64.73
N LEU A 99 10.43 -32.11 -63.63
CA LEU A 99 9.86 -32.36 -62.30
C LEU A 99 9.16 -31.14 -61.71
N TYR A 100 9.54 -29.92 -62.12
CA TYR A 100 8.89 -28.70 -61.66
C TYR A 100 7.43 -28.61 -62.15
N ASP A 101 7.15 -28.98 -63.40
CA ASP A 101 5.77 -29.08 -63.89
C ASP A 101 4.95 -30.06 -63.05
N ARG A 102 5.57 -31.18 -62.68
CA ARG A 102 4.96 -32.20 -61.82
C ARG A 102 4.71 -31.71 -60.39
N LEU A 103 5.65 -30.93 -59.84
CA LEU A 103 5.47 -30.26 -58.56
C LEU A 103 4.33 -29.23 -58.63
N ASN A 104 4.21 -28.48 -59.73
CA ASN A 104 3.12 -27.53 -59.94
C ASN A 104 1.76 -28.23 -60.02
N ASP A 105 1.69 -29.37 -60.68
CA ASP A 105 0.47 -30.19 -60.69
C ASP A 105 0.16 -30.71 -59.28
N ALA A 106 1.17 -31.18 -58.53
CA ALA A 106 1.02 -31.66 -57.17
C ALA A 106 0.57 -30.57 -56.19
N LEU A 107 0.88 -29.28 -56.43
CA LEU A 107 0.36 -28.16 -55.65
C LEU A 107 -1.17 -28.07 -55.66
N MET A 108 -1.83 -28.60 -56.70
CA MET A 108 -3.30 -28.58 -56.80
C MET A 108 -3.97 -29.69 -55.99
N THR A 109 -3.25 -30.78 -55.68
CA THR A 109 -3.83 -31.98 -55.06
C THR A 109 -3.26 -32.30 -53.68
N GLU A 110 -1.97 -32.04 -53.47
CA GLU A 110 -1.23 -32.31 -52.23
C GLU A 110 -0.18 -31.22 -51.92
N PRO A 111 -0.59 -29.94 -51.81
CA PRO A 111 0.35 -28.83 -51.61
C PRO A 111 1.17 -28.94 -50.33
N ASP A 112 0.68 -29.63 -49.31
CA ASP A 112 1.43 -29.87 -48.08
C ASP A 112 2.60 -30.85 -48.24
N SER A 113 2.43 -31.87 -49.08
CA SER A 113 3.52 -32.78 -49.49
C SER A 113 4.61 -32.02 -50.23
N VAL A 114 4.23 -31.13 -51.16
CA VAL A 114 5.18 -30.25 -51.88
C VAL A 114 5.90 -29.30 -50.93
N TYR A 115 5.17 -28.68 -50.00
CA TYR A 115 5.77 -27.82 -48.97
C TYR A 115 6.80 -28.59 -48.11
N ALA A 116 6.46 -29.79 -47.65
CA ALA A 116 7.35 -30.62 -46.85
C ALA A 116 8.64 -30.99 -47.60
N LEU A 117 8.52 -31.33 -48.89
CA LEU A 117 9.65 -31.65 -49.76
C LEU A 117 10.60 -30.45 -49.92
N ILE A 118 10.06 -29.27 -50.26
CA ILE A 118 10.88 -28.05 -50.45
C ILE A 118 11.50 -27.62 -49.12
N ARG A 119 10.75 -27.69 -48.02
CA ARG A 119 11.26 -27.37 -46.68
C ARG A 119 12.43 -28.27 -46.29
N ALA A 120 12.39 -29.56 -46.61
CA ALA A 120 13.51 -30.48 -46.37
C ALA A 120 14.78 -30.04 -47.10
N ARG A 121 14.65 -29.56 -48.35
CA ARG A 121 15.77 -28.99 -49.12
C ARG A 121 16.31 -27.69 -48.53
N MET A 122 15.43 -26.79 -48.09
CA MET A 122 15.83 -25.50 -47.51
C MET A 122 16.61 -25.64 -46.19
N ASN A 123 16.46 -26.78 -45.50
CA ASN A 123 17.27 -27.09 -44.32
C ASN A 123 18.75 -27.37 -44.65
N GLU A 124 19.10 -27.75 -45.89
CA GLU A 124 20.51 -27.89 -46.30
C GLU A 124 21.17 -26.54 -46.64
N GLY A 125 20.38 -25.49 -46.86
CA GLY A 125 20.85 -24.16 -47.20
C GLY A 125 19.78 -23.37 -47.95
N VAL A 126 19.77 -22.04 -47.73
CA VAL A 126 18.82 -21.12 -48.37
C VAL A 126 19.26 -20.86 -49.81
N ASP A 127 18.37 -21.11 -50.75
CA ASP A 127 18.55 -20.89 -52.18
C ASP A 127 17.36 -20.08 -52.74
N GLU A 128 17.64 -19.06 -53.56
CA GLU A 128 16.63 -18.11 -54.04
C GLU A 128 15.55 -18.77 -54.92
N ARG A 129 15.92 -19.77 -55.73
CA ARG A 129 14.96 -20.50 -56.57
C ARG A 129 14.04 -21.36 -55.72
N TRP A 130 14.58 -22.07 -54.72
CA TRP A 130 13.76 -22.87 -53.81
C TRP A 130 12.94 -22.02 -52.84
N LEU A 131 13.39 -20.82 -52.50
CA LEU A 131 12.66 -19.86 -51.69
C LEU A 131 11.32 -19.47 -52.34
N GLU A 132 11.32 -19.12 -53.62
CA GLU A 132 10.08 -18.77 -54.34
C GLU A 132 9.14 -19.98 -54.44
N ARG A 133 9.68 -21.18 -54.70
CA ARG A 133 8.89 -22.42 -54.70
C ARG A 133 8.28 -22.70 -53.32
N LEU A 134 9.02 -22.44 -52.24
CA LEU A 134 8.53 -22.59 -50.87
C LEU A 134 7.37 -21.61 -50.58
N LYS A 135 7.50 -20.34 -51.01
CA LYS A 135 6.44 -19.32 -50.85
C LYS A 135 5.15 -19.76 -51.54
N VAL A 136 5.23 -20.24 -52.79
CA VAL A 136 4.06 -20.74 -53.53
C VAL A 136 3.46 -21.97 -52.85
N ALA A 137 4.29 -22.95 -52.46
CA ALA A 137 3.81 -24.15 -51.78
C ALA A 137 3.15 -23.85 -50.44
N ALA A 138 3.74 -22.93 -49.66
CA ALA A 138 3.17 -22.46 -48.39
C ALA A 138 1.81 -21.79 -48.61
N LEU A 139 1.68 -20.94 -49.64
CA LEU A 139 0.43 -20.28 -49.97
C LEU A 139 -0.67 -21.27 -50.35
N CYS A 140 -0.37 -22.21 -51.27
CA CYS A 140 -1.33 -23.25 -51.68
C CYS A 140 -1.74 -24.15 -50.52
N ALA A 141 -0.78 -24.62 -49.71
CA ALA A 141 -1.05 -25.47 -48.56
C ALA A 141 -1.93 -24.74 -47.53
N LEU A 142 -1.63 -23.47 -47.28
CA LEU A 142 -2.40 -22.64 -46.36
C LEU A 142 -3.81 -22.34 -46.89
N GLN A 143 -3.98 -22.10 -48.19
CA GLN A 143 -5.28 -21.89 -48.81
C GLN A 143 -6.18 -23.13 -48.67
N VAL A 144 -5.64 -24.33 -48.91
CA VAL A 144 -6.37 -25.59 -48.70
C VAL A 144 -6.70 -25.78 -47.22
N ALA A 145 -5.75 -25.53 -46.32
CA ALA A 145 -5.99 -25.63 -44.88
C ALA A 145 -7.10 -24.66 -44.39
N ILE A 146 -7.15 -23.45 -44.93
CA ILE A 146 -8.16 -22.43 -44.61
C ILE A 146 -9.52 -22.76 -45.25
N THR A 147 -9.56 -23.31 -46.45
CA THR A 147 -10.83 -23.53 -47.18
C THR A 147 -11.48 -24.86 -46.80
N ASP A 148 -10.68 -25.93 -46.75
CA ASP A 148 -11.16 -27.31 -46.65
C ASP A 148 -10.88 -27.94 -45.28
N GLY A 149 -9.89 -27.42 -44.53
CA GLY A 149 -9.52 -27.93 -43.21
C GLY A 149 -10.47 -27.49 -42.09
N ASP A 150 -10.31 -28.06 -40.89
CA ASP A 150 -10.95 -27.53 -39.69
C ASP A 150 -10.19 -26.32 -39.09
N SER A 151 -10.81 -25.67 -38.10
CA SER A 151 -10.23 -24.53 -37.38
C SER A 151 -8.81 -24.80 -36.84
N GLU A 152 -8.58 -26.02 -36.34
CA GLU A 152 -7.29 -26.41 -35.76
C GLU A 152 -6.23 -26.61 -36.85
N THR A 153 -6.61 -27.22 -37.98
CA THR A 153 -5.74 -27.42 -39.16
C THR A 153 -5.28 -26.09 -39.72
N ALA A 154 -6.19 -25.15 -39.96
CA ALA A 154 -5.84 -23.81 -40.43
C ALA A 154 -4.89 -23.08 -39.46
N SER A 155 -5.20 -23.12 -38.16
CA SER A 155 -4.35 -22.54 -37.11
C SER A 155 -2.96 -23.20 -37.04
N ASN A 156 -2.89 -24.52 -37.16
CA ASN A 156 -1.62 -25.25 -37.09
C ASN A 156 -0.72 -24.95 -38.29
N TRP A 157 -1.30 -24.83 -39.49
CA TRP A 157 -0.58 -24.38 -40.68
C TRP A 157 -0.06 -22.95 -40.54
N LEU A 158 -0.90 -22.00 -40.10
CA LEU A 158 -0.45 -20.63 -39.84
C LEU A 158 0.69 -20.58 -38.81
N ARG A 159 0.61 -21.37 -37.73
CA ARG A 159 1.69 -21.47 -36.74
C ARG A 159 2.95 -22.09 -37.31
N LEU A 160 2.83 -23.08 -38.18
CA LEU A 160 3.97 -23.73 -38.83
C LEU A 160 4.72 -22.73 -39.69
N VAL A 161 4.02 -22.10 -40.64
CA VAL A 161 4.58 -21.09 -41.56
C VAL A 161 5.17 -19.92 -40.77
N ALA A 162 4.49 -19.44 -39.72
CA ALA A 162 4.98 -18.33 -38.90
C ALA A 162 6.12 -18.69 -37.94
N ARG A 163 6.51 -19.96 -37.82
CA ARG A 163 7.66 -20.41 -37.02
C ARG A 163 8.88 -20.75 -37.87
N GLU A 164 8.76 -20.72 -39.18
CA GLU A 164 9.90 -20.95 -40.06
C GLU A 164 10.99 -19.87 -39.88
N PRO A 165 12.25 -20.19 -40.22
CA PRO A 165 13.35 -19.24 -40.17
C PRO A 165 13.03 -17.94 -40.92
N ALA A 166 13.48 -16.80 -40.38
CA ALA A 166 13.28 -15.49 -41.02
C ALA A 166 13.90 -15.42 -42.43
N ALA A 167 14.94 -16.22 -42.69
CA ALA A 167 15.57 -16.35 -44.01
C ALA A 167 14.65 -16.96 -45.08
N TYR A 168 13.51 -17.55 -44.71
CA TYR A 168 12.52 -18.05 -45.66
C TYR A 168 11.53 -16.97 -46.12
N GLU A 169 11.59 -15.75 -45.56
CA GLU A 169 10.80 -14.60 -46.01
C GLU A 169 9.28 -14.85 -46.10
N LEU A 170 8.74 -15.77 -45.30
CA LEU A 170 7.32 -16.15 -45.34
C LEU A 170 6.38 -15.13 -44.64
N GLY A 171 6.89 -13.96 -44.25
CA GLY A 171 6.12 -12.95 -43.52
C GLY A 171 4.86 -12.50 -44.25
N GLU A 172 4.97 -12.22 -45.56
CA GLU A 172 3.80 -11.85 -46.39
C GLU A 172 2.79 -13.00 -46.52
N ILE A 173 3.26 -14.24 -46.58
CA ILE A 173 2.38 -15.41 -46.65
C ILE A 173 1.57 -15.56 -45.36
N VAL A 174 2.20 -15.32 -44.20
CA VAL A 174 1.49 -15.29 -42.91
C VAL A 174 0.50 -14.13 -42.87
N HIS A 175 0.87 -12.94 -43.35
CA HIS A 175 0.01 -11.76 -43.42
C HIS A 175 -1.28 -12.05 -44.21
N TYR A 176 -1.15 -12.45 -45.48
CA TYR A 176 -2.29 -12.75 -46.34
C TYR A 176 -3.06 -13.98 -45.86
N GLY A 177 -2.36 -14.97 -45.31
CA GLY A 177 -2.96 -16.15 -44.69
C GLY A 177 -3.87 -15.82 -43.52
N LEU A 178 -3.45 -14.92 -42.62
CA LEU A 178 -4.27 -14.46 -41.50
C LEU A 178 -5.52 -13.71 -41.99
N LEU A 179 -5.38 -12.85 -43.02
CA LEU A 179 -6.51 -12.13 -43.60
C LEU A 179 -7.51 -13.07 -44.29
N ALA A 180 -7.02 -14.04 -45.06
CA ALA A 180 -7.86 -15.06 -45.69
C ALA A 180 -8.59 -15.93 -44.65
N ALA A 181 -7.89 -16.32 -43.57
CA ALA A 181 -8.50 -17.08 -42.48
C ALA A 181 -9.55 -16.25 -41.71
N ALA A 182 -9.35 -14.92 -41.62
CA ALA A 182 -10.28 -14.02 -40.94
C ALA A 182 -11.64 -13.94 -41.64
N GLU A 183 -11.67 -13.96 -42.98
CA GLU A 183 -12.90 -14.01 -43.77
C GLU A 183 -13.77 -15.22 -43.38
N ARG A 184 -13.15 -16.41 -43.25
CA ARG A 184 -13.82 -17.62 -42.77
C ARG A 184 -14.22 -17.51 -41.30
N ALA A 185 -13.37 -16.90 -40.47
CA ALA A 185 -13.61 -16.76 -39.03
C ALA A 185 -14.85 -15.91 -38.68
N ARG A 186 -15.37 -15.11 -39.62
CA ARG A 186 -16.69 -14.44 -39.45
C ARG A 186 -17.86 -15.41 -39.34
N GLN A 187 -17.68 -16.66 -39.78
CA GLN A 187 -18.68 -17.74 -39.67
C GLN A 187 -18.22 -18.85 -38.72
N ASP A 188 -16.91 -18.94 -38.44
CA ASP A 188 -16.30 -19.89 -37.52
C ASP A 188 -15.55 -19.15 -36.40
N GLY A 189 -16.26 -18.83 -35.33
CA GLY A 189 -15.70 -18.08 -34.20
C GLY A 189 -14.54 -18.79 -33.48
N GLU A 190 -14.45 -20.13 -33.58
CA GLU A 190 -13.33 -20.88 -32.99
C GLU A 190 -12.03 -20.62 -33.76
N LEU A 191 -12.11 -20.50 -35.09
CA LEU A 191 -10.97 -20.07 -35.90
C LEU A 191 -10.52 -18.67 -35.45
N GLY A 192 -11.46 -17.73 -35.30
CA GLY A 192 -11.16 -16.37 -34.82
C GLY A 192 -10.40 -16.35 -33.50
N ARG A 193 -10.83 -17.17 -32.53
CA ARG A 193 -10.14 -17.36 -31.24
C ARG A 193 -8.70 -17.85 -31.40
N LEU A 194 -8.43 -18.71 -32.39
CA LEU A 194 -7.09 -19.25 -32.66
C LEU A 194 -6.19 -18.28 -33.44
N LEU A 195 -6.77 -17.40 -34.27
CA LEU A 195 -6.02 -16.42 -35.07
C LEU A 195 -5.44 -15.28 -34.23
N ILE A 196 -6.18 -14.79 -33.22
CA ILE A 196 -5.74 -13.64 -32.40
C ILE A 196 -4.35 -13.86 -31.77
N PRO A 197 -4.06 -14.95 -31.04
CA PRO A 197 -2.72 -15.17 -30.48
C PRO A 197 -1.60 -15.24 -31.54
N ILE A 198 -1.90 -15.68 -32.76
CA ILE A 198 -0.93 -15.72 -33.86
C ILE A 198 -0.66 -14.29 -34.36
N ALA A 199 -1.72 -13.53 -34.64
CA ALA A 199 -1.63 -12.15 -35.10
C ALA A 199 -0.87 -11.27 -34.09
N VAL A 200 -1.18 -11.37 -32.80
CA VAL A 200 -0.49 -10.58 -31.75
C VAL A 200 1.03 -10.79 -31.76
N ARG A 201 1.50 -12.02 -31.98
CA ARG A 201 2.94 -12.34 -31.93
C ARG A 201 3.67 -12.10 -33.25
N ARG A 202 2.95 -12.18 -34.38
CA ARG A 202 3.58 -12.33 -35.70
C ARG A 202 3.24 -11.21 -36.67
N ASP A 203 2.04 -10.66 -36.58
CA ASP A 203 1.59 -9.58 -37.46
C ASP A 203 0.66 -8.59 -36.73
N PRO A 204 1.26 -7.58 -36.08
CA PRO A 204 0.51 -6.54 -35.38
C PRO A 204 -0.38 -5.70 -36.30
N ALA A 205 -0.02 -5.57 -37.58
CA ALA A 205 -0.81 -4.80 -38.54
C ALA A 205 -2.13 -5.52 -38.86
N VAL A 206 -2.07 -6.84 -39.08
CA VAL A 206 -3.28 -7.65 -39.25
C VAL A 206 -4.11 -7.67 -37.97
N LEU A 207 -3.47 -7.76 -36.79
CA LEU A 207 -4.19 -7.70 -35.53
C LEU A 207 -5.11 -6.47 -35.45
N GLU A 208 -4.63 -5.28 -35.81
CA GLU A 208 -5.45 -4.07 -35.80
C GLU A 208 -6.65 -4.17 -36.74
N ILE A 209 -6.48 -4.78 -37.92
CA ILE A 209 -7.57 -5.04 -38.87
C ILE A 209 -8.60 -5.98 -38.23
N LEU A 210 -8.17 -7.10 -37.64
CA LEU A 210 -9.06 -8.08 -37.00
C LEU A 210 -9.84 -7.48 -35.82
N LEU A 211 -9.20 -6.65 -35.02
CA LEU A 211 -9.81 -6.00 -33.87
C LEU A 211 -10.84 -4.90 -34.24
N ASN A 212 -10.81 -4.44 -35.49
CA ASN A 212 -11.74 -3.46 -36.04
C ASN A 212 -12.85 -4.11 -36.88
N ASP A 213 -12.76 -5.41 -37.18
CA ASP A 213 -13.80 -6.17 -37.85
C ASP A 213 -14.85 -6.64 -36.84
N SER A 214 -16.00 -5.95 -36.82
CA SER A 214 -17.07 -6.26 -35.86
C SER A 214 -17.68 -7.65 -36.07
N GLN A 215 -17.80 -8.12 -37.32
CA GLN A 215 -18.37 -9.44 -37.62
C GLN A 215 -17.45 -10.56 -37.11
N PHE A 216 -16.14 -10.37 -37.29
CA PHE A 216 -15.14 -11.28 -36.74
C PHE A 216 -15.21 -11.36 -35.21
N ILE A 217 -15.29 -10.21 -34.53
CA ILE A 217 -15.38 -10.14 -33.07
C ILE A 217 -16.70 -10.74 -32.55
N ASP A 218 -17.81 -10.47 -33.22
CA ASP A 218 -19.12 -11.00 -32.85
C ASP A 218 -19.17 -12.53 -32.93
N ALA A 219 -18.72 -13.11 -34.05
CA ALA A 219 -18.65 -14.56 -34.22
C ALA A 219 -17.77 -15.22 -33.13
N MET A 220 -16.62 -14.61 -32.81
CA MET A 220 -15.75 -15.10 -31.75
C MET A 220 -16.36 -14.97 -30.34
N ALA A 221 -17.18 -13.94 -30.09
CA ALA A 221 -17.82 -13.70 -28.80
C ALA A 221 -18.91 -14.72 -28.47
N GLU A 222 -19.56 -15.30 -29.48
CA GLU A 222 -20.59 -16.34 -29.28
C GLU A 222 -20.00 -17.65 -28.72
N VAL A 223 -18.77 -17.99 -29.11
CA VAL A 223 -18.15 -19.29 -28.79
C VAL A 223 -17.07 -19.21 -27.71
N SER A 224 -16.47 -18.04 -27.47
CA SER A 224 -15.27 -17.93 -26.64
C SER A 224 -15.30 -16.85 -25.56
N ASN A 225 -14.51 -17.07 -24.49
CA ASN A 225 -14.24 -16.06 -23.47
C ASN A 225 -13.46 -14.86 -24.05
N LEU A 226 -12.51 -15.11 -24.97
CA LEU A 226 -11.71 -14.05 -25.59
C LEU A 226 -12.58 -13.06 -26.39
N GLY A 227 -13.54 -13.56 -27.17
CA GLY A 227 -14.44 -12.70 -27.94
C GLY A 227 -15.29 -11.81 -27.05
N ARG A 228 -15.88 -12.36 -25.98
CA ARG A 228 -16.67 -11.58 -24.99
C ARG A 228 -15.82 -10.50 -24.31
N LEU A 229 -14.58 -10.83 -23.95
CA LEU A 229 -13.65 -9.87 -23.37
C LEU A 229 -13.29 -8.73 -24.33
N LEU A 230 -13.13 -9.00 -25.62
CA LEU A 230 -12.77 -8.01 -26.64
C LEU A 230 -13.95 -7.14 -27.10
N ARG A 231 -15.18 -7.69 -27.07
CA ARG A 231 -16.41 -7.00 -27.47
C ARG A 231 -17.05 -6.22 -26.33
N ASP A 232 -17.38 -6.93 -25.25
CA ASP A 232 -18.26 -6.45 -24.19
C ASP A 232 -17.49 -6.02 -22.94
N TYR A 233 -16.20 -6.37 -22.87
CA TYR A 233 -15.37 -6.22 -21.66
C TYR A 233 -15.93 -7.01 -20.47
N GLU A 234 -16.49 -8.18 -20.77
CA GLU A 234 -17.06 -9.12 -19.82
C GLU A 234 -16.40 -10.51 -19.95
N GLY A 235 -16.20 -11.18 -18.82
CA GLY A 235 -15.60 -12.51 -18.76
C GLY A 235 -14.46 -12.63 -17.76
N ASP A 236 -13.76 -13.77 -17.80
CA ASP A 236 -12.63 -14.03 -16.93
C ASP A 236 -11.31 -13.78 -17.66
N VAL A 237 -10.67 -12.65 -17.39
CA VAL A 237 -9.39 -12.29 -18.01
C VAL A 237 -8.25 -13.23 -17.58
N MET A 238 -8.32 -13.81 -16.39
CA MET A 238 -7.30 -14.73 -15.88
C MET A 238 -7.38 -16.08 -16.60
N GLN A 239 -8.57 -16.51 -17.00
CA GLN A 239 -8.73 -17.66 -17.87
C GLN A 239 -8.04 -17.46 -19.23
N THR A 240 -8.09 -16.24 -19.79
CA THR A 240 -7.40 -15.90 -21.03
C THR A 240 -5.88 -16.01 -20.88
N LEU A 241 -5.33 -15.53 -19.76
CA LEU A 241 -3.91 -15.71 -19.44
C LEU A 241 -3.53 -17.20 -19.39
N GLN A 242 -4.31 -18.02 -18.69
CA GLN A 242 -4.03 -19.45 -18.53
C GLN A 242 -4.13 -20.25 -19.83
N LYS A 243 -5.11 -19.95 -20.68
CA LYS A 243 -5.40 -20.75 -21.89
C LYS A 243 -4.69 -20.25 -23.14
N LEU A 244 -4.56 -18.94 -23.31
CA LEU A 244 -4.07 -18.31 -24.55
C LEU A 244 -2.72 -17.60 -24.38
N GLY A 245 -2.24 -17.47 -23.14
CA GLY A 245 -0.94 -16.89 -22.83
C GLY A 245 -0.99 -15.39 -22.51
N TYR A 246 0.18 -14.86 -22.17
CA TYR A 246 0.34 -13.50 -21.65
C TYR A 246 0.04 -12.42 -22.70
N GLU A 247 0.29 -12.69 -23.98
CA GLU A 247 0.10 -11.70 -25.05
C GLU A 247 -1.38 -11.43 -25.32
N ALA A 248 -2.22 -12.47 -25.35
CA ALA A 248 -3.67 -12.32 -25.49
C ALA A 248 -4.28 -11.65 -24.24
N PHE A 249 -3.74 -11.94 -23.06
CA PHE A 249 -4.10 -11.28 -21.81
C PHE A 249 -3.83 -9.77 -21.86
N LEU A 250 -2.61 -9.37 -22.27
CA LEU A 250 -2.24 -7.96 -22.41
C LEU A 250 -3.05 -7.23 -23.48
N LEU A 251 -3.33 -7.90 -24.60
CA LEU A 251 -4.19 -7.35 -25.65
C LEU A 251 -5.54 -6.90 -25.09
N VAL A 252 -6.22 -7.81 -24.37
CA VAL A 252 -7.53 -7.54 -23.78
C VAL A 252 -7.45 -6.37 -22.81
N LEU A 253 -6.46 -6.36 -21.91
CA LEU A 253 -6.31 -5.29 -20.92
C LEU A 253 -5.92 -3.96 -21.56
N ALA A 254 -5.06 -3.93 -22.58
CA ALA A 254 -4.72 -2.70 -23.28
C ALA A 254 -5.96 -2.07 -23.94
N ARG A 255 -6.80 -2.88 -24.59
CA ARG A 255 -8.05 -2.42 -25.18
C ARG A 255 -9.04 -1.95 -24.10
N ALA A 256 -9.12 -2.65 -22.98
CA ALA A 256 -9.96 -2.25 -21.84
C ALA A 256 -9.50 -0.95 -21.19
N ALA A 257 -8.19 -0.72 -21.08
CA ALA A 257 -7.63 0.53 -20.57
C ALA A 257 -7.95 1.71 -21.50
N GLN A 258 -7.78 1.52 -22.82
CA GLN A 258 -8.14 2.54 -23.81
C GLN A 258 -9.63 2.89 -23.76
N ALA A 259 -10.50 1.89 -23.58
CA ALA A 259 -11.94 2.07 -23.45
C ALA A 259 -12.42 2.46 -22.05
N ARG A 260 -11.52 2.56 -21.06
CA ARG A 260 -11.80 2.86 -19.64
C ARG A 260 -12.84 1.90 -19.02
N LYS A 261 -12.68 0.60 -19.27
CA LYS A 261 -13.56 -0.47 -18.77
C LYS A 261 -12.89 -1.21 -17.62
N GLY A 262 -13.28 -0.87 -16.39
CA GLY A 262 -12.63 -1.33 -15.16
C GLY A 262 -12.89 -2.79 -14.77
N SER A 263 -13.99 -3.37 -15.24
CA SER A 263 -14.45 -4.73 -14.88
C SER A 263 -13.40 -5.82 -15.06
N LEU A 264 -12.51 -5.66 -16.04
CA LEU A 264 -11.47 -6.64 -16.37
C LEU A 264 -10.22 -6.52 -15.51
N PHE A 265 -10.01 -5.38 -14.86
CA PHE A 265 -8.82 -5.13 -14.06
C PHE A 265 -9.03 -5.64 -12.66
N THR A 266 -9.13 -6.95 -12.44
CA THR A 266 -9.14 -7.51 -11.08
C THR A 266 -7.79 -7.29 -10.39
N SER A 267 -7.72 -7.41 -9.05
CA SER A 267 -6.44 -7.34 -8.33
C SER A 267 -5.41 -8.33 -8.88
N ALA A 268 -5.82 -9.55 -9.23
CA ALA A 268 -4.95 -10.55 -9.84
C ALA A 268 -4.48 -10.12 -11.24
N ALA A 269 -5.35 -9.52 -12.05
CA ALA A 269 -4.96 -9.00 -13.37
C ALA A 269 -3.93 -7.86 -13.25
N VAL A 270 -4.13 -6.92 -12.29
CA VAL A 270 -3.17 -5.85 -12.02
C VAL A 270 -1.81 -6.41 -11.59
N GLU A 271 -1.77 -7.44 -10.75
CA GLU A 271 -0.53 -8.11 -10.37
C GLU A 271 0.20 -8.72 -11.57
N GLN A 272 -0.51 -9.32 -12.52
CA GLN A 272 0.09 -9.90 -13.72
C GLN A 272 0.63 -8.83 -14.68
N VAL A 273 -0.08 -7.71 -14.85
CA VAL A 273 0.44 -6.56 -15.62
C VAL A 273 1.70 -6.02 -14.95
N TRP A 274 1.67 -5.87 -13.63
CA TRP A 274 2.80 -5.36 -12.86
C TRP A 274 4.02 -6.29 -12.92
N ALA A 275 3.83 -7.61 -12.85
CA ALA A 275 4.91 -8.59 -13.03
C ALA A 275 5.60 -8.44 -14.40
N GLY A 276 4.84 -8.09 -15.45
CA GLY A 276 5.41 -7.80 -16.77
C GLY A 276 6.23 -6.51 -16.82
N LEU A 277 5.89 -5.50 -16.02
CA LEU A 277 6.70 -4.28 -15.89
C LEU A 277 8.07 -4.57 -15.27
N ALA A 278 8.13 -5.50 -14.31
CA ALA A 278 9.36 -5.90 -13.65
C ALA A 278 10.28 -6.75 -14.56
N ASN A 279 9.71 -7.43 -15.57
CA ASN A 279 10.47 -8.28 -16.49
C ASN A 279 10.10 -8.00 -17.98
N PRO A 280 10.52 -6.84 -18.53
CA PRO A 280 10.14 -6.42 -19.87
C PRO A 280 10.72 -7.30 -20.99
N GLN A 281 11.84 -8.01 -20.75
CA GLN A 281 12.46 -8.87 -21.76
C GLN A 281 11.68 -10.17 -22.03
N ALA A 282 10.76 -10.54 -21.13
CA ALA A 282 9.99 -11.78 -21.26
C ALA A 282 8.78 -11.66 -22.20
N VAL A 283 8.47 -10.46 -22.70
CA VAL A 283 7.20 -10.18 -23.38
C VAL A 283 7.43 -9.68 -24.79
N SER A 284 7.11 -10.52 -25.79
CA SER A 284 7.14 -10.13 -27.21
C SER A 284 5.74 -9.69 -27.66
N VAL A 285 5.39 -8.45 -27.34
CA VAL A 285 4.14 -7.81 -27.79
C VAL A 285 4.42 -6.46 -28.45
N PRO A 286 3.54 -5.98 -29.32
CA PRO A 286 3.60 -4.61 -29.84
C PRO A 286 3.70 -3.56 -28.72
N PRO A 287 4.43 -2.45 -28.90
CA PRO A 287 4.58 -1.41 -27.88
C PRO A 287 3.23 -0.87 -27.36
N SER A 288 2.21 -0.81 -28.23
CA SER A 288 0.84 -0.39 -27.90
C SER A 288 0.12 -1.31 -26.90
N LEU A 289 0.56 -2.56 -26.78
CA LEU A 289 0.00 -3.58 -25.87
C LEU A 289 0.89 -3.85 -24.66
N SER A 290 2.03 -3.16 -24.55
CA SER A 290 2.99 -3.38 -23.48
C SER A 290 2.38 -3.06 -22.10
N PRO A 291 2.82 -3.74 -21.02
CA PRO A 291 2.41 -3.40 -19.66
C PRO A 291 2.66 -1.92 -19.32
N GLU A 292 3.74 -1.34 -19.86
CA GLU A 292 4.07 0.08 -19.67
C GLU A 292 3.01 1.00 -20.29
N GLN A 293 2.48 0.65 -21.46
CA GLN A 293 1.43 1.43 -22.09
C GLN A 293 0.11 1.34 -21.31
N ILE A 294 -0.20 0.18 -20.72
CA ILE A 294 -1.35 0.01 -19.83
C ILE A 294 -1.20 0.88 -18.58
N LEU A 295 -0.02 0.87 -17.95
CA LEU A 295 0.27 1.73 -16.80
C LEU A 295 0.18 3.22 -17.18
N LYS A 296 0.73 3.63 -18.33
CA LYS A 296 0.60 5.01 -18.84
C LYS A 296 -0.86 5.39 -19.07
N ALA A 297 -1.69 4.47 -19.55
CA ALA A 297 -3.12 4.73 -19.70
C ALA A 297 -3.80 4.98 -18.33
N TRP A 298 -3.45 4.21 -17.29
CA TRP A 298 -3.94 4.45 -15.93
C TRP A 298 -3.48 5.81 -15.38
N LEU A 299 -2.20 6.16 -15.58
CA LEU A 299 -1.63 7.40 -15.05
C LEU A 299 -2.10 8.64 -15.80
N ASN A 300 -2.23 8.59 -17.14
CA ASN A 300 -2.63 9.75 -17.93
C ASN A 300 -4.16 9.93 -17.98
N GLY A 301 -4.90 8.83 -17.96
CA GLY A 301 -6.36 8.82 -18.11
C GLY A 301 -7.15 8.95 -16.81
N GLY A 302 -6.47 8.86 -15.66
CA GLY A 302 -7.12 8.70 -14.36
C GLY A 302 -7.44 7.23 -14.05
N VAL A 303 -7.49 6.88 -12.77
CA VAL A 303 -7.90 5.55 -12.27
C VAL A 303 -9.34 5.51 -11.77
N GLU A 304 -10.15 6.54 -12.05
CA GLU A 304 -11.49 6.66 -11.48
C GLU A 304 -12.47 5.56 -11.91
N TRP A 305 -12.23 4.99 -13.09
CA TRP A 305 -13.04 3.91 -13.68
C TRP A 305 -12.62 2.52 -13.21
N LEU A 306 -11.59 2.41 -12.36
CA LEU A 306 -11.19 1.16 -11.70
C LEU A 306 -11.91 1.01 -10.35
N ASP A 307 -12.18 -0.24 -9.98
CA ASP A 307 -12.71 -0.59 -8.66
C ASP A 307 -11.67 -0.38 -7.55
N GLU A 308 -12.14 -0.38 -6.29
CA GLU A 308 -11.27 -0.12 -5.11
C GLU A 308 -10.14 -1.15 -4.96
N GLY A 309 -10.43 -2.44 -5.12
CA GLY A 309 -9.45 -3.52 -4.97
C GLY A 309 -8.25 -3.41 -5.93
N PRO A 310 -8.48 -3.23 -7.24
CA PRO A 310 -7.42 -3.02 -8.24
C PRO A 310 -6.55 -1.78 -7.97
N ILE A 311 -7.17 -0.66 -7.58
CA ILE A 311 -6.45 0.57 -7.19
C ILE A 311 -5.58 0.31 -5.96
N GLN A 312 -6.15 -0.35 -4.96
CA GLN A 312 -5.44 -0.74 -3.75
C GLN A 312 -4.22 -1.62 -4.07
N THR A 313 -4.38 -2.60 -4.95
CA THR A 313 -3.30 -3.46 -5.44
C THR A 313 -2.23 -2.63 -6.14
N LEU A 314 -2.61 -1.74 -7.06
CA LEU A 314 -1.68 -0.89 -7.80
C LEU A 314 -0.84 0.01 -6.87
N LEU A 315 -1.48 0.69 -5.92
CA LEU A 315 -0.79 1.52 -4.92
C LEU A 315 0.19 0.69 -4.07
N THR A 316 -0.23 -0.51 -3.65
CA THR A 316 0.60 -1.40 -2.82
C THR A 316 1.82 -1.89 -3.58
N LEU A 317 1.65 -2.30 -4.85
CA LEU A 317 2.74 -2.76 -5.72
C LEU A 317 3.72 -1.62 -6.05
N ALA A 318 3.22 -0.41 -6.34
CA ALA A 318 4.05 0.76 -6.57
C ALA A 318 4.95 1.06 -5.36
N LEU A 319 4.38 1.04 -4.16
CA LEU A 319 5.13 1.25 -2.93
C LEU A 319 6.11 0.12 -2.65
N ARG A 320 5.70 -1.15 -2.79
CA ARG A 320 6.56 -2.32 -2.53
C ARG A 320 7.80 -2.33 -3.40
N ASP A 321 7.63 -2.01 -4.68
CA ASP A 321 8.71 -2.07 -5.68
C ASP A 321 9.45 -0.72 -5.84
N ARG A 322 9.24 0.20 -4.90
CA ARG A 322 9.88 1.53 -4.83
C ARG A 322 9.67 2.44 -6.04
N ARG A 323 8.51 2.31 -6.67
CA ARG A 323 8.01 3.20 -7.74
C ARG A 323 7.22 4.36 -7.14
N ASP A 324 7.92 5.19 -6.38
CA ASP A 324 7.32 6.34 -5.68
C ASP A 324 6.74 7.36 -6.67
N ASP A 325 7.33 7.46 -7.88
CA ASP A 325 6.82 8.22 -9.02
C ASP A 325 5.37 7.83 -9.37
N VAL A 326 5.13 6.53 -9.48
CA VAL A 326 3.80 5.97 -9.79
C VAL A 326 2.86 6.18 -8.61
N PHE A 327 3.33 5.93 -7.39
CA PHE A 327 2.54 6.13 -6.18
C PHE A 327 2.03 7.57 -6.05
N TYR A 328 2.91 8.58 -6.17
CA TYR A 328 2.51 9.98 -6.05
C TYR A 328 1.57 10.41 -7.18
N SER A 329 1.82 9.97 -8.42
CA SER A 329 0.91 10.25 -9.53
C SER A 329 -0.49 9.69 -9.28
N LEU A 330 -0.59 8.48 -8.73
CA LEU A 330 -1.88 7.88 -8.36
C LEU A 330 -2.52 8.58 -7.16
N ALA A 331 -1.74 8.91 -6.13
CA ALA A 331 -2.23 9.60 -4.95
C ALA A 331 -2.80 10.98 -5.31
N HIS A 332 -2.13 11.73 -6.18
CA HIS A 332 -2.60 13.01 -6.70
C HIS A 332 -3.98 12.89 -7.36
N GLN A 333 -4.16 11.88 -8.22
CA GLN A 333 -5.44 11.63 -8.89
C GLN A 333 -6.56 11.19 -7.94
N LEU A 334 -6.19 10.55 -6.82
CA LEU A 334 -7.14 10.03 -5.83
C LEU A 334 -7.43 11.03 -4.71
N ALA A 335 -6.73 12.15 -4.62
CA ALA A 335 -6.80 13.09 -3.49
C ALA A 335 -8.22 13.62 -3.22
N SER A 336 -9.06 13.70 -4.26
CA SER A 336 -10.46 14.14 -4.18
C SER A 336 -11.45 13.04 -3.77
N ARG A 337 -11.02 11.78 -3.64
CA ARG A 337 -11.93 10.67 -3.32
C ARG A 337 -12.22 10.58 -1.83
N ASP A 338 -13.48 10.29 -1.49
CA ASP A 338 -13.93 10.08 -0.10
C ASP A 338 -13.17 8.94 0.63
N ASN A 339 -12.74 7.92 -0.11
CA ASN A 339 -11.98 6.79 0.43
C ASN A 339 -10.45 6.95 0.33
N PHE A 340 -9.94 8.12 -0.03
CA PHE A 340 -8.50 8.40 -0.20
C PHE A 340 -7.68 7.95 1.01
N VAL A 341 -8.06 8.39 2.21
CA VAL A 341 -7.35 8.07 3.46
C VAL A 341 -7.29 6.54 3.69
N LYS A 342 -8.39 5.83 3.41
CA LYS A 342 -8.46 4.37 3.55
C LYS A 342 -7.53 3.68 2.55
N LEU A 343 -7.55 4.09 1.28
CA LEU A 343 -6.72 3.51 0.21
C LEU A 343 -5.23 3.67 0.51
N ILE A 344 -4.80 4.91 0.81
CA ILE A 344 -3.40 5.24 1.04
C ILE A 344 -2.86 4.55 2.31
N SER A 345 -3.59 4.63 3.44
CA SER A 345 -3.14 3.96 4.67
C SER A 345 -3.06 2.43 4.51
N THR A 346 -4.01 1.81 3.82
CA THR A 346 -3.97 0.36 3.53
C THR A 346 -2.77 0.01 2.64
N ALA A 347 -2.46 0.85 1.65
CA ALA A 347 -1.36 0.61 0.72
C ALA A 347 -0.01 0.74 1.43
N LEU A 348 0.17 1.81 2.21
CA LEU A 348 1.36 2.04 3.03
C LEU A 348 1.59 0.89 4.00
N HIS A 349 0.55 0.45 4.72
CA HIS A 349 0.64 -0.67 5.65
C HIS A 349 1.02 -2.00 4.96
N ARG A 350 0.41 -2.31 3.81
CA ARG A 350 0.64 -3.58 3.09
C ARG A 350 1.91 -3.59 2.22
N SER A 351 2.50 -2.43 1.96
CA SER A 351 3.69 -2.31 1.10
C SER A 351 4.95 -2.95 1.68
N GLY A 352 4.99 -3.17 3.00
CA GLY A 352 6.20 -3.63 3.70
C GLY A 352 7.29 -2.56 3.81
N ARG A 353 6.96 -1.28 3.56
CA ARG A 353 7.90 -0.17 3.78
C ARG A 353 8.23 0.02 5.26
N PRO A 354 9.48 0.37 5.59
CA PRO A 354 9.85 0.81 6.93
C PRO A 354 9.02 2.02 7.36
N GLU A 355 8.80 2.16 8.67
CA GLU A 355 7.98 3.23 9.23
C GLU A 355 8.56 4.63 8.96
N ASP A 356 9.89 4.77 8.89
CA ASP A 356 10.56 6.01 8.49
C ASP A 356 10.27 6.40 7.03
N ASP A 357 10.29 5.44 6.11
CA ASP A 357 9.92 5.65 4.70
C ASP A 357 8.46 6.09 4.61
N VAL A 358 7.56 5.47 5.38
CA VAL A 358 6.14 5.83 5.42
C VAL A 358 5.95 7.27 5.90
N VAL A 359 6.69 7.70 6.93
CA VAL A 359 6.66 9.09 7.40
C VAL A 359 7.10 10.05 6.29
N ALA A 360 8.19 9.74 5.58
CA ALA A 360 8.67 10.55 4.47
C ALA A 360 7.66 10.62 3.30
N LEU A 361 7.00 9.50 2.99
CA LEU A 361 5.99 9.42 1.94
C LEU A 361 4.78 10.33 2.26
N VAL A 362 4.27 10.27 3.49
CA VAL A 362 3.15 11.13 3.94
C VAL A 362 3.57 12.60 3.99
N ALA A 363 4.79 12.91 4.43
CA ALA A 363 5.30 14.28 4.43
C ALA A 363 5.38 14.86 3.00
N GLN A 364 5.77 14.05 2.02
CA GLN A 364 5.79 14.45 0.62
C GLN A 364 4.37 14.67 0.06
N LEU A 365 3.38 13.85 0.43
CA LEU A 365 1.97 14.08 0.07
C LEU A 365 1.45 15.41 0.64
N MET A 366 1.90 15.80 1.83
CA MET A 366 1.59 17.13 2.37
C MET A 366 2.29 18.24 1.58
N ALA A 367 3.56 18.05 1.23
CA ALA A 367 4.35 19.03 0.50
C ALA A 367 3.84 19.27 -0.93
N SER A 368 3.30 18.24 -1.59
CA SER A 368 2.67 18.35 -2.91
C SER A 368 1.26 18.94 -2.88
N GLY A 369 0.65 19.05 -1.69
CA GLY A 369 -0.72 19.52 -1.52
C GLY A 369 -1.79 18.43 -1.71
N ASP A 370 -1.39 17.17 -1.89
CA ASP A 370 -2.30 16.03 -2.04
C ASP A 370 -2.94 15.61 -0.70
N ALA A 371 -2.28 15.94 0.42
CA ALA A 371 -2.78 15.71 1.76
C ALA A 371 -2.78 17.00 2.59
N THR A 372 -3.93 17.34 3.17
CA THR A 372 -4.00 18.39 4.20
C THR A 372 -3.40 17.89 5.52
N PRO A 373 -3.07 18.78 6.48
CA PRO A 373 -2.63 18.37 7.81
C PRO A 373 -3.63 17.45 8.53
N GLN A 374 -4.95 17.60 8.31
CA GLN A 374 -5.95 16.69 8.88
C GLN A 374 -5.88 15.31 8.23
N ILE A 375 -5.76 15.24 6.89
CA ILE A 375 -5.62 13.98 6.16
C ILE A 375 -4.37 13.22 6.60
N ALA A 376 -3.24 13.91 6.74
CA ALA A 376 -2.00 13.29 7.21
C ALA A 376 -2.10 12.76 8.65
N LEU A 377 -2.79 13.49 9.54
CA LEU A 377 -3.10 12.99 10.89
C LEU A 377 -3.95 11.71 10.82
N ASP A 378 -5.02 11.70 10.02
CA ASP A 378 -5.91 10.56 9.88
C ASP A 378 -5.19 9.33 9.29
N LEU A 379 -4.24 9.56 8.36
CA LEU A 379 -3.36 8.53 7.83
C LEU A 379 -2.48 7.92 8.93
N TYR A 380 -1.79 8.75 9.72
CA TYR A 380 -0.96 8.26 10.82
C TYR A 380 -1.77 7.50 11.87
N VAL A 381 -2.95 7.98 12.24
CA VAL A 381 -3.84 7.27 13.18
C VAL A 381 -4.24 5.91 12.63
N ARG A 382 -4.67 5.81 11.37
CA ARG A 382 -5.04 4.52 10.76
C ARG A 382 -3.86 3.56 10.66
N LEU A 383 -2.67 4.07 10.33
CA LEU A 383 -1.44 3.29 10.29
C LEU A 383 -1.08 2.75 11.67
N LEU A 384 -1.20 3.56 12.73
CA LEU A 384 -0.94 3.14 14.11
C LEU A 384 -1.95 2.09 14.59
N VAL A 385 -3.23 2.25 14.24
CA VAL A 385 -4.26 1.25 14.52
C VAL A 385 -3.95 -0.07 13.80
N ALA A 386 -3.61 -0.02 12.51
CA ALA A 386 -3.25 -1.21 11.73
C ALA A 386 -1.96 -1.88 12.23
N ALA A 387 -1.01 -1.09 12.74
CA ALA A 387 0.21 -1.56 13.38
C ALA A 387 0.00 -1.97 14.85
N GLU A 388 -1.23 -1.92 15.37
CA GLU A 388 -1.56 -2.22 16.77
C GLU A 388 -0.68 -1.47 17.79
N TRP A 389 -0.26 -0.26 17.45
CA TRP A 389 0.60 0.59 18.30
C TRP A 389 1.90 -0.08 18.76
N ARG A 390 2.45 -1.00 17.94
CA ARG A 390 3.72 -1.68 18.24
C ARG A 390 4.88 -0.69 18.37
N ARG A 391 5.90 -1.06 19.15
CA ARG A 391 7.10 -0.24 19.36
C ARG A 391 7.86 0.13 18.08
N SER A 392 7.79 -0.69 17.02
CA SER A 392 8.40 -0.36 15.73
C SER A 392 7.77 0.87 15.06
N ALA A 393 6.51 1.18 15.37
CA ALA A 393 5.81 2.34 14.84
C ALA A 393 6.16 3.66 15.54
N MET A 394 7.20 3.69 16.39
CA MET A 394 7.65 4.89 17.09
C MET A 394 7.90 6.10 16.16
N PRO A 395 8.49 5.95 14.96
CA PRO A 395 8.63 7.08 14.04
C PRO A 395 7.30 7.75 13.68
N ILE A 396 6.25 6.94 13.46
CA ILE A 396 4.91 7.44 13.16
C ILE A 396 4.29 8.13 14.39
N ILE A 397 4.49 7.58 15.59
CA ILE A 397 4.03 8.16 16.87
C ILE A 397 4.66 9.54 17.09
N LEU A 398 5.98 9.64 16.92
CA LEU A 398 6.72 10.89 17.06
C LEU A 398 6.27 11.92 16.02
N GLN A 399 6.04 11.49 14.78
CA GLN A 399 5.56 12.38 13.74
C GLN A 399 4.14 12.89 14.00
N LEU A 400 3.22 12.01 14.44
CA LEU A 400 1.88 12.40 14.87
C LEU A 400 1.94 13.42 16.01
N THR A 401 2.83 13.19 16.98
CA THR A 401 3.05 14.11 18.10
C THR A 401 3.53 15.49 17.64
N ARG A 402 4.51 15.55 16.72
CA ARG A 402 4.98 16.81 16.12
C ARG A 402 3.86 17.53 15.36
N MET A 403 3.01 16.80 14.65
CA MET A 403 1.86 17.40 13.95
C MET A 403 0.88 18.06 14.93
N LEU A 404 0.57 17.40 16.05
CA LEU A 404 -0.29 17.97 17.09
C LEU A 404 0.32 19.23 17.72
N GLN A 405 1.65 19.31 17.82
CA GLN A 405 2.36 20.49 18.29
C GLN A 405 2.29 21.66 17.29
N HIS A 406 2.51 21.38 16.01
CA HIS A 406 2.53 22.42 14.97
C HIS A 406 1.13 22.89 14.57
N TYR A 407 0.13 22.02 14.65
CA TYR A 407 -1.24 22.30 14.23
C TYR A 407 -2.22 22.04 15.40
N PRO A 408 -2.35 22.98 16.35
CA PRO A 408 -3.26 22.81 17.49
C PRO A 408 -4.74 22.83 17.09
N GLY A 409 -5.09 23.14 15.84
CA GLY A 409 -6.48 23.10 15.36
C GLY A 409 -6.99 21.73 14.94
N LEU A 410 -6.13 20.70 14.87
CA LEU A 410 -6.51 19.41 14.30
C LEU A 410 -7.49 18.62 15.17
N ALA A 411 -8.47 17.98 14.52
CA ALA A 411 -9.40 17.08 15.18
C ALA A 411 -8.72 15.73 15.39
N ILE A 412 -8.63 15.28 16.64
CA ILE A 412 -8.05 13.98 17.00
C ILE A 412 -9.00 13.25 17.94
N PRO A 413 -9.28 11.95 17.71
CA PRO A 413 -10.10 11.18 18.63
C PRO A 413 -9.46 11.09 20.02
N GLN A 414 -10.26 11.22 21.08
CA GLN A 414 -9.76 11.22 22.46
C GLN A 414 -9.00 9.93 22.81
N GLU A 415 -9.43 8.78 22.29
CA GLU A 415 -8.76 7.49 22.50
C GLU A 415 -7.32 7.48 21.97
N VAL A 416 -7.05 8.20 20.88
CA VAL A 416 -5.70 8.33 20.32
C VAL A 416 -4.81 9.13 21.26
N LEU A 417 -5.32 10.20 21.88
CA LEU A 417 -4.59 10.97 22.88
C LEU A 417 -4.27 10.13 24.11
N TRP A 418 -5.24 9.36 24.60
CA TRP A 418 -5.03 8.44 25.72
C TRP A 418 -3.98 7.38 25.43
N GLN A 419 -3.97 6.84 24.20
CA GLN A 419 -2.97 5.87 23.77
C GLN A 419 -1.58 6.49 23.65
N LEU A 420 -1.47 7.71 23.10
CA LEU A 420 -0.20 8.46 23.05
C LEU A 420 0.32 8.76 24.46
N LEU A 421 -0.56 9.12 25.40
CA LEU A 421 -0.19 9.36 26.80
C LEU A 421 0.42 8.11 27.44
N ALA A 422 -0.24 6.95 27.27
CA ALA A 422 0.25 5.68 27.80
C ALA A 422 1.62 5.31 27.21
N ILE A 423 1.80 5.50 25.90
CA ILE A 423 3.08 5.23 25.24
C ILE A 423 4.17 6.19 25.73
N GLY A 424 3.88 7.49 25.84
CA GLY A 424 4.83 8.47 26.37
C GLY A 424 5.26 8.15 27.80
N SER A 425 4.33 7.64 28.62
CA SER A 425 4.60 7.17 29.98
C SER A 425 5.43 5.89 30.03
N GLU A 426 5.15 4.91 29.16
CA GLU A 426 5.91 3.65 29.08
C GLU A 426 7.35 3.89 28.58
N THR A 427 7.49 4.71 27.54
CA THR A 427 8.77 4.99 26.87
C THR A 427 9.58 6.10 27.55
N LYS A 428 8.98 6.80 28.51
CA LYS A 428 9.56 7.98 29.16
C LYS A 428 9.91 9.09 28.16
N ASP A 429 9.08 9.26 27.12
CA ASP A 429 9.21 10.35 26.15
C ASP A 429 8.52 11.62 26.67
N GLU A 430 9.34 12.61 27.05
CA GLU A 430 8.87 13.89 27.59
C GLU A 430 8.11 14.74 26.56
N THR A 431 8.44 14.60 25.27
CA THR A 431 7.85 15.40 24.20
C THR A 431 6.42 14.97 23.94
N ILE A 432 6.20 13.65 23.77
CA ILE A 432 4.87 13.07 23.65
C ILE A 432 4.01 13.47 24.86
N LEU A 433 4.55 13.27 26.06
CA LEU A 433 3.85 13.57 27.30
C LEU A 433 3.37 15.03 27.36
N ARG A 434 4.26 16.00 27.11
CA ARG A 434 3.93 17.43 27.21
C ARG A 434 2.87 17.86 26.22
N ILE A 435 2.98 17.42 24.96
CA ILE A 435 2.05 17.81 23.90
C ILE A 435 0.66 17.22 24.15
N VAL A 436 0.61 15.93 24.49
CA VAL A 436 -0.63 15.23 24.76
C VAL A 436 -1.34 15.82 25.98
N VAL A 437 -0.63 16.03 27.09
CA VAL A 437 -1.24 16.62 28.30
C VAL A 437 -1.82 18.01 28.02
N ARG A 438 -1.10 18.87 27.30
CA ARG A 438 -1.61 20.20 26.92
C ARG A 438 -2.89 20.12 26.08
N ARG A 439 -3.00 19.11 25.20
CA ARG A 439 -4.21 18.89 24.39
C ARG A 439 -5.37 18.40 25.24
N MET A 440 -5.10 17.42 26.08
CA MET A 440 -6.12 16.80 26.93
C MET A 440 -6.67 17.74 27.99
N THR A 441 -5.86 18.62 28.57
CA THR A 441 -6.35 19.60 29.54
C THR A 441 -7.37 20.55 28.91
N ALA A 442 -7.21 20.94 27.65
CA ALA A 442 -8.21 21.73 26.93
C ALA A 442 -9.54 20.98 26.75
N ASP A 443 -9.50 19.68 26.43
CA ASP A 443 -10.71 18.85 26.32
C ASP A 443 -11.39 18.64 27.69
N LEU A 444 -10.60 18.54 28.77
CA LEU A 444 -11.12 18.38 30.12
C LEU A 444 -11.86 19.62 30.64
N GLU A 445 -11.49 20.82 30.19
CA GLU A 445 -12.21 22.05 30.56
C GLU A 445 -13.68 22.01 30.09
N ALA A 446 -13.93 21.36 28.95
CA ALA A 446 -15.26 21.20 28.38
C ALA A 446 -16.08 20.05 28.99
N THR A 447 -15.47 19.18 29.80
CA THR A 447 -16.15 18.02 30.38
C THR A 447 -17.09 18.46 31.50
N GLU A 448 -18.41 18.38 31.33
CA GLU A 448 -19.37 18.86 32.35
C GLU A 448 -19.56 17.89 33.53
N ASP A 449 -19.53 16.58 33.28
CA ASP A 449 -19.72 15.54 34.28
C ASP A 449 -18.51 15.41 35.21
N GLU A 450 -18.72 15.60 36.52
CA GLU A 450 -17.65 15.54 37.50
C GLU A 450 -17.07 14.13 37.69
N ALA A 451 -17.88 13.08 37.51
CA ALA A 451 -17.37 11.70 37.64
C ALA A 451 -16.38 11.39 36.53
N THR A 452 -16.76 11.66 35.27
CA THR A 452 -15.90 11.52 34.10
C THR A 452 -14.62 12.36 34.21
N LEU A 453 -14.74 13.63 34.64
CA LEU A 453 -13.57 14.49 34.85
C LEU A 453 -12.60 13.91 35.89
N VAL A 454 -13.12 13.40 37.02
CA VAL A 454 -12.29 12.78 38.08
C VAL A 454 -11.58 11.53 37.57
N GLU A 455 -12.24 10.67 36.78
CA GLU A 455 -11.62 9.49 36.19
C GLU A 455 -10.47 9.85 35.24
N HIS A 456 -10.69 10.83 34.37
CA HIS A 456 -9.66 11.34 33.48
C HIS A 456 -8.49 11.98 34.25
N LEU A 457 -8.76 12.74 35.31
CA LEU A 457 -7.71 13.31 36.16
C LEU A 457 -6.88 12.23 36.85
N ILE A 458 -7.51 11.16 37.36
CA ILE A 458 -6.79 10.02 37.97
C ILE A 458 -5.81 9.44 36.95
N ARG A 459 -6.29 9.16 35.73
CA ARG A 459 -5.45 8.59 34.67
C ARG A 459 -4.31 9.54 34.31
N LEU A 460 -4.61 10.82 34.10
CA LEU A 460 -3.62 11.81 33.70
C LEU A 460 -2.54 12.01 34.78
N VAL A 461 -2.91 12.06 36.06
CA VAL A 461 -1.94 12.15 37.17
C VAL A 461 -1.05 10.91 37.24
N ASN A 462 -1.63 9.72 37.10
CA ASN A 462 -0.86 8.47 37.14
C ASN A 462 0.17 8.38 36.00
N GLU A 463 -0.21 8.78 34.78
CA GLU A 463 0.67 8.73 33.61
C GLU A 463 1.72 9.85 33.58
N THR A 464 1.51 10.93 34.33
CA THR A 464 2.42 12.10 34.36
C THR A 464 3.31 12.16 35.60
N HIS A 465 3.07 11.33 36.62
CA HIS A 465 3.76 11.41 37.91
C HIS A 465 5.28 11.30 37.82
N TRP A 466 5.79 10.58 36.82
CA TRP A 466 7.23 10.38 36.62
C TRP A 466 7.96 11.64 36.10
N HIS A 467 7.25 12.64 35.55
CA HIS A 467 7.84 13.83 34.96
C HIS A 467 7.42 15.11 35.68
N ALA A 468 8.29 15.63 36.55
CA ALA A 468 8.01 16.77 37.42
C ALA A 468 7.55 18.05 36.69
N PRO A 469 8.15 18.48 35.55
CA PRO A 469 7.68 19.67 34.82
C PRO A 469 6.25 19.54 34.31
N THR A 470 5.84 18.37 33.80
CA THR A 470 4.47 18.15 33.32
C THR A 470 3.48 18.10 34.49
N ARG A 471 3.86 17.49 35.61
CA ARG A 471 3.06 17.52 36.84
C ARG A 471 2.85 18.94 37.33
N GLN A 472 3.89 19.78 37.31
CA GLN A 472 3.77 21.19 37.70
C GLN A 472 2.84 21.95 36.76
N TYR A 473 2.97 21.74 35.43
CA TYR A 473 2.05 22.31 34.45
C TYR A 473 0.58 21.92 34.75
N LEU A 474 0.32 20.64 35.01
CA LEU A 474 -1.02 20.15 35.35
C LEU A 474 -1.56 20.82 36.61
N LEU A 475 -0.74 20.98 37.65
CA LEU A 475 -1.14 21.65 38.88
C LEU A 475 -1.45 23.14 38.64
N THR A 476 -0.64 23.83 37.85
CA THR A 476 -0.89 25.24 37.48
C THR A 476 -2.18 25.39 36.70
N TRP A 477 -2.39 24.54 35.68
CA TRP A 477 -3.66 24.50 34.94
C TRP A 477 -4.84 24.22 35.87
N TRP A 478 -4.73 23.23 36.76
CA TRP A 478 -5.81 22.87 37.68
C TRP A 478 -6.15 24.00 38.66
N ARG A 479 -5.16 24.78 39.13
CA ARG A 479 -5.41 25.99 39.93
C ARG A 479 -6.21 27.02 39.13
N GLY A 480 -5.85 27.26 37.88
CA GLY A 480 -6.59 28.16 36.97
C GLY A 480 -8.03 27.68 36.74
N TYR A 481 -8.21 26.40 36.45
CA TYR A 481 -9.52 25.78 36.29
C TYR A 481 -10.39 25.89 37.56
N ALA A 482 -9.83 25.55 38.72
CA ALA A 482 -10.54 25.66 40.00
C ALA A 482 -10.90 27.13 40.33
N HIS A 483 -10.04 28.07 39.95
CA HIS A 483 -10.30 29.50 40.11
C HIS A 483 -11.47 29.98 39.23
N GLY A 484 -11.59 29.48 37.99
CA GLY A 484 -12.69 29.82 37.08
C GLY A 484 -14.01 29.08 37.35
N ALA A 485 -13.97 27.90 37.98
CA ALA A 485 -15.15 27.07 38.22
C ALA A 485 -16.14 27.71 39.21
N SER A 486 -17.44 27.41 39.06
CA SER A 486 -18.48 27.89 39.98
C SER A 486 -18.42 27.22 41.37
N LEU A 487 -19.00 27.87 42.39
CA LEU A 487 -19.01 27.31 43.75
C LEU A 487 -19.67 25.93 43.82
N GLY A 488 -20.83 25.76 43.16
CA GLY A 488 -21.55 24.49 43.14
C GLY A 488 -20.73 23.38 42.49
N ARG A 489 -20.04 23.69 41.39
CA ARG A 489 -19.17 22.74 40.69
C ARG A 489 -17.99 22.30 41.57
N LEU A 490 -17.31 23.23 42.24
CA LEU A 490 -16.21 22.91 43.15
C LEU A 490 -16.66 22.02 44.32
N GLN A 491 -17.85 22.23 44.88
CA GLN A 491 -18.40 21.38 45.94
C GLN A 491 -18.66 19.95 45.45
N ARG A 492 -19.20 19.79 44.24
CA ARG A 492 -19.39 18.46 43.63
C ARG A 492 -18.04 17.78 43.36
N LEU A 493 -17.05 18.53 42.86
CA LEU A 493 -15.70 18.02 42.63
C LEU A 493 -14.98 17.59 43.92
N ASP A 494 -15.04 18.38 45.00
CA ASP A 494 -14.45 17.98 46.29
C ASP A 494 -15.05 16.66 46.79
N LYS A 495 -16.37 16.48 46.64
CA LYS A 495 -17.04 15.23 46.99
C LYS A 495 -16.64 14.07 46.08
N ALA A 496 -16.54 14.30 44.76
CA ALA A 496 -16.18 13.27 43.79
C ALA A 496 -14.72 12.80 43.92
N MET A 497 -13.81 13.69 44.36
CA MET A 497 -12.41 13.37 44.63
C MET A 497 -12.18 12.73 46.01
N ASP A 498 -13.21 12.65 46.87
CA ASP A 498 -13.06 12.09 48.20
C ASP A 498 -12.66 10.61 48.16
N GLY A 499 -11.67 10.24 48.99
CA GLY A 499 -11.09 8.89 49.01
C GLY A 499 -10.20 8.53 47.81
N LYS A 500 -9.99 9.43 46.83
CA LYS A 500 -9.14 9.17 45.65
C LYS A 500 -7.68 9.59 45.93
N ARG A 501 -6.87 8.67 46.46
CA ARG A 501 -5.44 8.92 46.83
C ARG A 501 -4.62 9.66 45.75
N PRO A 502 -4.68 9.31 44.45
CA PRO A 502 -3.89 10.01 43.43
C PRO A 502 -4.24 11.50 43.28
N LEU A 503 -5.43 11.91 43.72
CA LEU A 503 -5.93 13.28 43.56
C LEU A 503 -5.86 14.11 44.84
N GLU A 504 -5.23 13.64 45.92
CA GLU A 504 -5.20 14.36 47.21
C GLU A 504 -4.67 15.80 47.08
N GLU A 505 -3.63 16.00 46.26
CA GLU A 505 -3.07 17.31 45.98
C GLU A 505 -4.03 18.21 45.18
N LEU A 506 -4.66 17.67 44.13
CA LEU A 506 -5.66 18.39 43.32
C LEU A 506 -6.90 18.75 44.16
N ARG A 507 -7.32 17.84 45.05
CA ARG A 507 -8.41 18.08 46.00
C ARG A 507 -8.07 19.18 46.99
N THR A 508 -6.83 19.23 47.49
CA THR A 508 -6.37 20.27 48.42
C THR A 508 -6.48 21.66 47.78
N ILE A 509 -6.18 21.79 46.48
CA ILE A 509 -6.38 23.03 45.71
C ILE A 509 -7.86 23.43 45.71
N VAL A 510 -8.76 22.50 45.40
CA VAL A 510 -10.21 22.76 45.40
C VAL A 510 -10.71 23.16 46.79
N GLN A 511 -10.28 22.47 47.85
CA GLN A 511 -10.65 22.79 49.23
C GLN A 511 -10.15 24.17 49.65
N THR A 512 -8.94 24.55 49.24
CA THR A 512 -8.37 25.87 49.50
C THR A 512 -9.18 26.97 48.82
N VAL A 513 -9.54 26.79 47.54
CA VAL A 513 -10.40 27.75 46.81
C VAL A 513 -11.79 27.83 47.44
N LEU A 514 -12.38 26.70 47.85
CA LEU A 514 -13.65 26.67 48.58
C LEU A 514 -13.57 27.41 49.92
N ALA A 515 -12.52 27.19 50.71
CA ALA A 515 -12.31 27.84 51.99
C ALA A 515 -12.15 29.36 51.82
N PHE A 516 -11.35 29.79 50.85
CA PHE A 516 -11.16 31.21 50.55
C PHE A 516 -12.46 31.88 50.09
N ARG A 517 -13.23 31.25 49.19
CA ARG A 517 -14.53 31.76 48.75
C ARG A 517 -15.56 31.80 49.87
N LYS A 518 -15.54 30.85 50.80
CA LYS A 518 -16.39 30.88 52.01
C LYS A 518 -16.00 32.04 52.93
N LEU A 519 -14.70 32.27 53.10
CA LEU A 519 -14.17 33.37 53.92
C LEU A 519 -14.60 34.73 53.37
N VAL A 520 -14.43 34.97 52.07
CA VAL A 520 -14.80 36.24 51.44
C VAL A 520 -16.32 36.35 51.24
N GLY A 521 -17.02 35.24 50.97
CA GLY A 521 -18.46 35.23 50.73
C GLY A 521 -18.84 35.96 49.44
N LYS A 522 -19.86 36.83 49.51
CA LYS A 522 -20.30 37.67 48.38
C LYS A 522 -19.59 39.03 48.31
N ARG A 523 -18.62 39.26 49.20
CA ARG A 523 -17.95 40.56 49.37
C ARG A 523 -16.88 40.76 48.31
N THR A 524 -16.59 42.01 47.97
CA THR A 524 -15.33 42.34 47.33
C THR A 524 -14.18 42.23 48.34
N LEU A 525 -12.93 42.15 47.88
CA LEU A 525 -11.79 42.15 48.79
C LEU A 525 -11.69 43.45 49.61
N GLN A 526 -12.16 44.57 49.06
CA GLN A 526 -12.24 45.83 49.78
C GLN A 526 -13.25 45.77 50.94
N GLN A 527 -14.47 45.31 50.67
CA GLN A 527 -15.50 45.12 51.71
C GLN A 527 -15.03 44.13 52.78
N PHE A 528 -14.37 43.05 52.36
CA PHE A 528 -13.79 42.08 53.28
C PHE A 528 -12.70 42.71 54.17
N ALA A 529 -11.84 43.57 53.62
CA ALA A 529 -10.83 44.28 54.39
C ALA A 529 -11.44 45.26 55.41
N GLU A 530 -12.51 45.97 55.03
CA GLU A 530 -13.28 46.84 55.93
C GLU A 530 -13.89 46.04 57.09
N ASP A 531 -14.54 44.91 56.79
CA ASP A 531 -15.09 44.01 57.80
C ASP A 531 -14.03 43.48 58.77
N VAL A 532 -12.85 43.11 58.25
CA VAL A 532 -11.70 42.67 59.07
C VAL A 532 -11.23 43.81 59.99
N GLY A 533 -11.18 45.05 59.49
CA GLY A 533 -10.83 46.23 60.29
C GLY A 533 -11.83 46.50 61.41
N ILE A 534 -13.14 46.38 61.13
CA ILE A 534 -14.20 46.52 62.13
C ILE A 534 -14.06 45.44 63.21
N ALA A 535 -13.89 44.18 62.81
CA ALA A 535 -13.72 43.06 63.73
C ALA A 535 -12.49 43.24 64.61
N TYR A 536 -11.35 43.65 64.04
CA TYR A 536 -10.13 43.95 64.78
C TYR A 536 -10.35 45.04 65.83
N ASN A 537 -10.95 46.18 65.45
CA ASN A 537 -11.19 47.30 66.36
C ASN A 537 -12.11 46.91 67.53
N ILE A 538 -13.15 46.11 67.27
CA ILE A 538 -14.07 45.63 68.32
C ILE A 538 -13.33 44.69 69.30
N ILE A 539 -12.58 43.71 68.79
CA ILE A 539 -11.83 42.77 69.63
C ILE A 539 -10.73 43.50 70.42
N GLN A 540 -10.04 44.45 69.79
CA GLN A 540 -9.03 45.28 70.45
C GLN A 540 -9.67 46.10 71.59
N ALA A 541 -10.80 46.77 71.34
CA ALA A 541 -11.49 47.53 72.38
C ALA A 541 -11.94 46.65 73.56
N LEU A 542 -12.42 45.42 73.28
CA LEU A 542 -12.76 44.45 74.33
C LEU A 542 -11.53 44.02 75.14
N SER A 543 -10.41 43.74 74.47
CA SER A 543 -9.15 43.39 75.14
C SER A 543 -8.62 44.54 76.00
N GLU A 544 -8.62 45.78 75.48
CA GLU A 544 -8.18 46.97 76.22
C GLU A 544 -9.08 47.29 77.42
N ALA A 545 -10.38 47.00 77.33
CA ALA A 545 -11.35 47.27 78.38
C ALA A 545 -11.38 46.20 79.48
N PHE A 546 -11.17 44.93 79.14
CA PHE A 546 -11.48 43.80 80.04
C PHE A 546 -10.35 42.76 80.21
N ASP A 547 -9.31 42.72 79.37
CA ASP A 547 -8.19 41.81 79.61
C ASP A 547 -7.23 42.34 80.68
N PRO A 548 -6.85 41.51 81.67
CA PRO A 548 -5.93 41.92 82.71
C PRO A 548 -4.53 42.16 82.14
N SER A 549 -4.09 43.41 82.14
CA SER A 549 -2.71 43.78 81.79
C SER A 549 -1.86 43.83 83.06
N PRO A 550 -0.56 43.45 83.02
CA PRO A 550 0.35 43.68 84.14
C PRO A 550 0.47 45.16 84.54
N LYS A 551 0.04 46.10 83.69
CA LYS A 551 -0.01 47.54 83.96
C LYS A 551 -1.37 48.04 84.47
N ARG A 552 -2.45 47.25 84.34
CA ARG A 552 -3.82 47.59 84.75
C ARG A 552 -4.55 46.33 85.22
N VAL A 553 -4.56 46.11 86.53
CA VAL A 553 -5.46 45.13 87.16
C VAL A 553 -6.74 45.88 87.54
N ALA A 554 -7.61 46.13 86.56
CA ALA A 554 -8.92 46.71 86.83
C ALA A 554 -9.86 45.58 87.30
N PRO A 555 -10.46 45.67 88.51
CA PRO A 555 -11.48 44.72 88.91
C PRO A 555 -12.74 44.92 88.07
N PHE A 556 -13.32 43.82 87.58
CA PHE A 556 -14.58 43.85 86.85
C PHE A 556 -15.74 44.13 87.82
N ASP A 557 -16.32 45.33 87.75
CA ASP A 557 -17.50 45.69 88.53
C ASP A 557 -18.80 45.35 87.78
N LEU A 558 -19.39 44.22 88.17
CA LEU A 558 -20.62 43.71 87.59
C LEU A 558 -21.80 44.68 87.76
N THR A 559 -21.89 45.42 88.87
CA THR A 559 -23.04 46.29 89.16
C THR A 559 -23.02 47.52 88.27
N THR A 560 -21.84 48.13 88.09
CA THR A 560 -21.67 49.29 87.19
C THR A 560 -21.92 48.92 85.73
N LEU A 561 -21.42 47.77 85.25
CA LEU A 561 -21.67 47.34 83.87
C LEU A 561 -23.16 47.09 83.60
N ARG A 562 -23.88 46.47 84.56
CA ARG A 562 -25.33 46.28 84.44
C ARG A 562 -26.08 47.60 84.36
N ALA A 563 -25.74 48.56 85.21
CA ALA A 563 -26.36 49.88 85.20
C ALA A 563 -26.13 50.62 83.86
N GLU A 564 -24.93 50.55 83.28
CA GLU A 564 -24.64 51.11 81.96
C GLU A 564 -25.41 50.43 80.83
N LEU A 565 -25.54 49.10 80.87
CA LEU A 565 -26.33 48.35 79.88
C LEU A 565 -27.83 48.65 80.01
N GLU A 566 -28.35 48.74 81.23
CA GLU A 566 -29.75 49.10 81.50
C GLU A 566 -30.06 50.53 81.07
N ALA A 567 -29.16 51.48 81.33
CA ALA A 567 -29.31 52.89 80.95
C ALA A 567 -29.38 53.10 79.42
N ARG A 568 -28.83 52.16 78.65
CA ARG A 568 -28.84 52.17 77.17
C ARG A 568 -29.76 51.11 76.58
N SER A 569 -30.58 50.45 77.40
CA SER A 569 -31.42 49.34 76.95
C SER A 569 -32.44 49.76 75.88
N ASP A 570 -32.88 51.03 75.89
CA ASP A 570 -33.81 51.57 74.89
C ASP A 570 -33.16 51.80 73.50
N GLU A 571 -31.83 51.70 73.36
CA GLU A 571 -31.13 51.87 72.06
C GLU A 571 -31.34 50.68 71.11
N LEU A 572 -31.76 49.52 71.63
CA LEU A 572 -32.01 48.29 70.88
C LEU A 572 -33.38 47.74 71.20
N THR A 573 -34.09 47.23 70.19
CA THR A 573 -35.33 46.47 70.41
C THR A 573 -35.05 45.17 71.17
N PRO A 574 -36.04 44.59 71.88
CA PRO A 574 -35.86 43.30 72.57
C PRO A 574 -35.37 42.17 71.66
N HIS A 575 -35.76 42.22 70.37
CA HIS A 575 -35.31 41.27 69.37
C HIS A 575 -33.81 41.46 69.03
N GLU A 576 -33.37 42.70 68.84
CA GLU A 576 -31.95 43.02 68.58
C GLU A 576 -31.06 42.74 69.78
N GLN A 577 -31.53 43.01 71.00
CA GLN A 577 -30.83 42.63 72.23
C GLN A 577 -30.60 41.11 72.30
N GLN A 578 -31.62 40.32 71.95
CA GLN A 578 -31.49 38.86 71.91
C GLN A 578 -30.51 38.39 70.83
N ILE A 579 -30.52 39.02 69.65
CA ILE A 579 -29.56 38.75 68.57
C ILE A 579 -28.14 39.09 69.04
N MET A 580 -27.93 40.26 69.66
CA MET A 580 -26.64 40.71 70.17
C MET A 580 -26.11 39.78 71.26
N ALA A 581 -26.95 39.36 72.21
CA ALA A 581 -26.58 38.41 73.25
C ALA A 581 -26.15 37.05 72.67
N ASN A 582 -26.92 36.53 71.70
CA ASN A 582 -26.57 35.29 71.01
C ASN A 582 -25.24 35.45 70.24
N ASN A 583 -25.06 36.55 69.52
CA ASN A 583 -23.82 36.83 68.77
C ASN A 583 -22.61 36.94 69.71
N PHE A 584 -22.73 37.58 70.86
CA PHE A 584 -21.63 37.64 71.85
C PHE A 584 -21.26 36.25 72.37
N LYS A 585 -22.26 35.42 72.68
CA LYS A 585 -22.02 34.05 73.12
C LYS A 585 -21.31 33.22 72.05
N GLU A 586 -21.79 33.24 70.81
CA GLU A 586 -21.20 32.50 69.70
C GLU A 586 -19.80 33.03 69.34
N LEU A 587 -19.59 34.35 69.38
CA LEU A 587 -18.29 34.98 69.15
C LEU A 587 -17.27 34.54 70.21
N ALA A 588 -17.64 34.55 71.49
CA ALA A 588 -16.77 34.09 72.57
C ALA A 588 -16.39 32.61 72.39
N GLN A 589 -17.35 31.76 72.02
CA GLN A 589 -17.10 30.34 71.72
C GLN A 589 -16.18 30.15 70.52
N LEU A 590 -16.38 30.93 69.45
CA LEU A 590 -15.54 30.88 68.25
C LEU A 590 -14.10 31.30 68.56
N ILE A 591 -13.90 32.40 69.29
CA ILE A 591 -12.57 32.87 69.73
C ILE A 591 -11.87 31.79 70.58
N ALA A 592 -12.57 31.20 71.55
CA ALA A 592 -12.03 30.11 72.37
C ALA A 592 -11.62 28.91 71.50
N SER A 593 -12.51 28.46 70.60
CA SER A 593 -12.23 27.33 69.70
C SER A 593 -11.07 27.59 68.74
N MET A 594 -10.91 28.82 68.24
CA MET A 594 -9.78 29.23 67.40
C MET A 594 -8.48 29.25 68.20
N GLY A 595 -8.53 29.67 69.47
CA GLY A 595 -7.41 29.61 70.40
C GLY A 595 -6.96 28.19 70.71
N ASP A 596 -7.91 27.28 70.94
CA ASP A 596 -7.65 25.87 71.23
C ASP A 596 -7.12 25.09 70.01
N ASN A 597 -7.58 25.45 68.81
CA ASN A 597 -7.17 24.85 67.54
C ASN A 597 -5.85 25.41 66.98
N ARG A 598 -5.19 26.36 67.68
CA ARG A 598 -3.81 26.74 67.35
C ARG A 598 -2.94 25.49 67.37
N SER A 599 -2.04 25.37 66.38
CA SER A 599 -1.16 24.22 66.16
C SER A 599 -0.77 23.47 67.45
N LYS A 600 -1.14 22.19 67.53
CA LYS A 600 -1.05 21.32 68.73
C LYS A 600 0.32 21.43 69.43
N ALA A 601 0.31 21.22 70.74
CA ALA A 601 1.41 21.42 71.69
C ALA A 601 2.78 20.79 71.35
N SER A 602 2.89 19.87 70.38
CA SER A 602 4.17 19.33 69.91
C SER A 602 5.05 20.35 69.18
N LEU A 603 4.46 21.42 68.62
CA LEU A 603 5.18 22.53 67.96
C LEU A 603 5.52 23.69 68.94
N ARG A 604 4.93 23.73 70.15
CA ARG A 604 5.10 24.84 71.13
C ARG A 604 6.52 25.03 71.66
N ARG A 605 7.49 24.14 71.37
CA ARG A 605 8.89 24.32 71.77
C ARG A 605 9.65 25.36 70.92
N ARG A 606 9.03 25.94 69.88
CA ARG A 606 9.60 27.00 69.01
C ARG A 606 8.60 28.16 68.77
N GLY A 607 8.01 28.69 69.84
CA GLY A 607 6.86 29.61 69.78
C GLY A 607 7.06 30.88 68.94
N ASP A 608 8.23 31.52 69.02
CA ASP A 608 8.51 32.76 68.26
C ASP A 608 8.96 32.47 66.82
N ASP A 609 9.61 31.33 66.57
CA ASP A 609 10.04 30.95 65.22
C ASP A 609 8.83 30.60 64.35
N ILE A 610 7.81 29.91 64.86
CA ILE A 610 6.64 29.50 64.08
C ILE A 610 5.86 30.70 63.54
N ASP A 611 5.67 31.73 64.36
CA ASP A 611 4.93 32.92 63.93
C ASP A 611 5.69 33.66 62.83
N ARG A 612 7.02 33.76 62.95
CA ARG A 612 7.89 34.28 61.89
C ARG A 612 7.82 33.41 60.63
N LEU A 613 7.93 32.09 60.76
CA LEU A 613 7.88 31.15 59.64
C LEU A 613 6.53 31.18 58.91
N LEU A 614 5.42 31.39 59.62
CA LEU A 614 4.10 31.60 59.00
C LEU A 614 4.06 32.92 58.24
N MET A 615 4.61 34.00 58.80
CA MET A 615 4.65 35.31 58.14
C MET A 615 5.61 35.36 56.94
N THR A 616 6.73 34.65 56.98
CA THR A 616 7.67 34.54 55.84
C THR A 616 7.19 33.52 54.79
N GLY A 617 6.15 32.73 55.10
CA GLY A 617 5.60 31.72 54.20
C GLY A 617 6.35 30.38 54.22
N GLU A 618 7.40 30.26 55.05
CA GLU A 618 8.19 29.04 55.25
C GLU A 618 7.39 27.91 55.93
N GLN A 619 6.30 28.25 56.64
CA GLN A 619 5.38 27.29 57.25
C GLN A 619 3.96 27.43 56.70
N GLN A 620 3.31 26.29 56.41
CA GLN A 620 1.92 26.25 55.98
C GLN A 620 0.96 26.44 57.16
N PRO A 621 -0.17 27.15 56.97
CA PRO A 621 -1.14 27.36 58.03
C PRO A 621 -1.94 26.08 58.34
N HIS A 622 -2.12 25.75 59.62
CA HIS A 622 -2.87 24.57 60.08
C HIS A 622 -4.14 24.93 60.87
N SER A 623 -4.36 26.23 61.12
CA SER A 623 -5.51 26.75 61.86
C SER A 623 -5.95 28.10 61.29
N ALA A 624 -7.13 28.59 61.71
CA ALA A 624 -7.61 29.91 61.32
C ALA A 624 -6.65 31.03 61.78
N VAL A 625 -6.08 30.90 62.97
CA VAL A 625 -5.09 31.84 63.51
C VAL A 625 -3.80 31.82 62.68
N ASP A 626 -3.32 30.62 62.30
CA ASP A 626 -2.13 30.50 61.45
C ASP A 626 -2.38 31.11 60.05
N THR A 627 -3.59 30.93 59.51
CA THR A 627 -4.00 31.49 58.22
C THR A 627 -4.01 33.01 58.25
N LEU A 628 -4.50 33.63 59.33
CA LEU A 628 -4.45 35.09 59.49
C LEU A 628 -3.01 35.62 59.52
N LYS A 629 -2.11 34.94 60.23
CA LYS A 629 -0.68 35.31 60.26
C LYS A 629 0.00 35.13 58.91
N TRP A 630 -0.29 34.03 58.22
CA TRP A 630 0.21 33.77 56.88
C TRP A 630 -0.28 34.82 55.87
N LEU A 631 -1.58 35.14 55.87
CA LEU A 631 -2.16 36.20 55.04
C LEU A 631 -1.57 37.57 55.36
N ALA A 632 -1.36 37.88 56.64
CA ALA A 632 -0.73 39.14 57.05
C ALA A 632 0.68 39.26 56.46
N GLY A 633 1.50 38.19 56.54
CA GLY A 633 2.82 38.13 55.95
C GLY A 633 2.83 38.26 54.42
N TYR A 634 1.89 37.61 53.74
CA TYR A 634 1.71 37.74 52.29
C TYR A 634 1.35 39.18 51.89
N LEU A 635 0.39 39.79 52.58
CA LEU A 635 -0.09 41.16 52.30
C LEU A 635 0.94 42.23 52.67
N SER A 636 1.78 41.99 53.70
CA SER A 636 2.88 42.89 54.06
C SER A 636 4.09 42.78 53.14
N GLY A 637 4.08 41.84 52.18
CA GLY A 637 5.20 41.57 51.28
C GLY A 637 6.38 40.89 51.98
N SER A 638 6.15 40.26 53.14
CA SER A 638 7.17 39.51 53.88
C SER A 638 7.42 38.12 53.32
N GLN A 639 6.54 37.65 52.43
CA GLN A 639 6.73 36.44 51.64
C GLN A 639 7.38 36.82 50.31
N GLU A 640 8.37 36.04 49.87
CA GLU A 640 8.92 36.16 48.51
C GLU A 640 7.77 35.95 47.52
N LYS A 641 7.43 37.00 46.78
CA LYS A 641 6.62 36.84 45.58
C LYS A 641 7.55 36.17 44.57
N GLU A 642 7.17 35.01 44.05
CA GLU A 642 7.80 34.49 42.83
C GLU A 642 7.84 35.66 41.85
N GLU A 643 9.04 36.12 41.48
CA GLU A 643 9.20 37.14 40.45
C GLU A 643 8.34 36.67 39.29
N ALA A 644 7.38 37.50 38.89
CA ALA A 644 6.56 37.23 37.73
C ALA A 644 7.54 37.11 36.56
N GLY A 645 7.92 35.87 36.25
CA GLY A 645 8.73 35.55 35.10
C GLY A 645 8.06 36.21 33.91
N GLU A 646 8.81 37.09 33.26
CA GLU A 646 8.47 37.70 31.99
C GLU A 646 7.80 36.63 31.11
N GLU A 647 6.51 36.83 30.81
CA GLU A 647 5.75 36.01 29.86
C GLU A 647 6.36 36.06 28.46
#